data_AF-A0A371PHB8-F1
#
_entry.id   AF-A0A371PHB8-F1
#
_cell.length_a   1.000
_cell.length_b   1.000
_cell.length_c   1.000
_cell.angle_alpha   90.00
_cell.angle_beta   90.00
_cell.angle_gamma   90.00
#
_symmetry.space_group_name_H-M   'P 1'
#
loop_
_entity.id
_entity.type
_entity.pdbx_description
1 polymer ?
#
loop_
_entity_poly.entity_id
_entity_poly.type
_entity_poly.pdbx_seq_one_letter_code
_entity_poly.pdbx_strand_id
1 'polypeptide(L)'
;MNLKKWIAIIATLALLVSTYAVSPDRSEAAPPPSTANQTIFGPNVYVFDPSMPAADIQAVTSAVFNEQESNEFSNQRYALLFKPGTYNIDMKVGFFTHVAGLGQNPGQVNLTGGALNVDAKWDNGNATRNFWRAIENLSITPASGMTRIAVSQAAPLRRLNINGELQLFDFDNNWNAGWASGGLLADSVVNGTIVPGSQQQWFSRNSQYGNWTNGVWNMVFVGDTNPPTGQFPDPPYTVVDEAPVLREKPYLYVDGSGQYRVFVPSLQHDRKGVSWVGGSTSGESLSIDTFHIARPETATSANINAALSQGKNLIFTPGIYHLSETIQVNRANTVVLGIGLPTIIPTNGQVTMKVADVDGVKVAGLVLDAGPVNSTSLLEVGPSGSNGNHAANPTSLHDLFFRIGGAAIGKNDASLIINSNHVIGDHFWIWRADHGAGVGWTENISKNGLIVNGNQVTIYGLFNEHHHEYQTLWNGNGGRVYFYQSEIPYDVPSQAGWMSQNGTVNGYASYKVADHVTDHEVWGLGVYSFFRDAPVKLESGIEVPDTAGVKVHHATSIWLAGTPGSEITHVINKLGGRVYANSPAEGMRQTVNEFIGTGTGGPGVPGGPETALDRTGWTASSSPSSGDVAANLLDGSMATRWSAGTAMAPGQSLTIDMKAAKSFNKVVMNSTGSNDDYARGYDIYVSSDGVNYGSAVASGTGSGPIVDAAFPVQSARYIKIVQTGTASNWWSIRELNVYTNGNGGNNGGGTGAELSRSGWVAASSPSSGDVAANLLDGNMATRWSTGAAMAPGQSLTIDMGSSQSFSKIVMDSTGSNDDYARGYEVYVSQDGVTYGSAIASGTGDGPVVTAQFSQTNARYIKVVQTGTVSNWWSIREFKVYN
;
A
#
# COMPACT_ATOMS: atom_id res chain seq x y z
N MET A 1 -12.77 12.60 -48.15
CA MET A 1 -11.51 13.37 -48.15
C MET A 1 -11.68 14.50 -47.15
N ASN A 2 -11.03 14.48 -45.98
CA ASN A 2 -11.28 15.48 -44.94
C ASN A 2 -9.99 15.81 -44.17
N LEU A 3 -9.67 17.11 -44.15
CA LEU A 3 -8.44 17.77 -43.71
C LEU A 3 -8.18 17.65 -42.19
N LYS A 4 -9.05 16.97 -41.43
CA LYS A 4 -8.92 16.72 -39.99
C LYS A 4 -8.02 15.52 -39.62
N LYS A 5 -7.62 14.69 -40.59
CA LYS A 5 -6.69 13.56 -40.36
C LYS A 5 -5.20 13.91 -40.50
N TRP A 6 -4.85 15.12 -40.95
CA TRP A 6 -3.45 15.53 -41.14
C TRP A 6 -2.84 16.31 -39.97
N ILE A 7 -3.66 16.95 -39.12
CA ILE A 7 -3.16 17.61 -37.90
C ILE A 7 -2.82 16.57 -36.82
N ALA A 8 -3.44 15.39 -36.84
CA ALA A 8 -3.15 14.28 -35.93
C ALA A 8 -1.95 13.41 -36.34
N ILE A 9 -1.34 13.66 -37.52
CA ILE A 9 -0.16 12.92 -38.02
C ILE A 9 1.12 13.77 -37.94
N ILE A 10 1.00 15.09 -37.75
CA ILE A 10 2.15 15.98 -37.50
C ILE A 10 2.47 16.08 -36.00
N ALA A 11 1.53 15.76 -35.11
CA ALA A 11 1.78 15.65 -33.66
C ALA A 11 2.41 14.29 -33.24
N THR A 12 2.26 13.24 -34.05
CA THR A 12 2.82 11.89 -33.81
C THR A 12 4.13 11.61 -34.56
N LEU A 13 4.59 12.55 -35.41
CA LEU A 13 5.95 12.51 -35.99
C LEU A 13 6.94 13.48 -35.30
N ALA A 14 6.48 14.28 -34.32
CA ALA A 14 7.34 15.10 -33.46
C ALA A 14 7.83 14.37 -32.20
N LEU A 15 7.41 13.12 -31.98
CA LEU A 15 7.78 12.28 -30.82
C LEU A 15 8.65 11.06 -31.18
N LEU A 16 9.09 10.93 -32.44
CA LEU A 16 9.83 9.75 -32.91
C LEU A 16 11.16 10.06 -33.65
N VAL A 17 11.63 11.32 -33.63
CA VAL A 17 13.00 11.69 -34.09
C VAL A 17 13.63 12.78 -33.20
N SER A 18 13.36 12.77 -31.89
CA SER A 18 14.10 13.61 -30.91
C SER A 18 14.94 12.79 -29.92
N THR A 19 14.89 11.45 -29.98
CA THR A 19 15.63 10.57 -29.07
C THR A 19 16.96 10.12 -29.64
N TYR A 20 17.77 11.06 -30.13
CA TYR A 20 19.23 10.95 -30.18
C TYR A 20 19.81 12.37 -30.13
N ALA A 21 19.47 13.13 -29.11
CA ALA A 21 20.43 14.10 -28.60
C ALA A 21 21.52 13.27 -27.90
N VAL A 22 22.52 12.83 -28.67
CA VAL A 22 23.85 12.71 -28.08
C VAL A 22 24.15 14.13 -27.63
N SER A 23 23.90 14.43 -26.36
CA SER A 23 24.49 15.62 -25.75
C SER A 23 25.98 15.49 -26.07
N PRO A 24 26.58 16.43 -26.84
CA PRO A 24 28.02 16.41 -26.99
C PRO A 24 28.60 16.39 -25.59
N ASP A 25 29.61 15.56 -25.33
CA ASP A 25 30.42 15.65 -24.12
C ASP A 25 30.79 17.11 -23.96
N ARG A 26 30.09 17.83 -23.07
CA ARG A 26 30.57 19.13 -22.66
C ARG A 26 31.81 18.80 -21.85
N SER A 27 32.96 19.14 -22.41
CA SER A 27 34.18 19.34 -21.65
C SER A 27 33.92 20.48 -20.67
N GLU A 28 33.32 20.16 -19.52
CA GLU A 28 33.07 21.13 -18.47
C GLU A 28 34.31 21.21 -17.57
N ALA A 29 34.71 22.44 -17.28
CA ALA A 29 35.90 22.71 -16.49
C ALA A 29 35.67 22.20 -15.07
N ALA A 30 36.66 21.49 -14.52
CA ALA A 30 36.67 21.09 -13.12
C ALA A 30 36.36 22.30 -12.21
N PRO A 31 35.74 22.09 -11.03
CA PRO A 31 35.57 23.14 -10.04
C PRO A 31 36.90 23.89 -9.81
N PRO A 32 36.86 25.22 -9.60
CA PRO A 32 38.07 26.00 -9.46
C PRO A 32 38.95 25.43 -8.32
N PRO A 33 40.29 25.52 -8.42
CA PRO A 33 41.17 25.11 -7.34
C PRO A 33 40.75 25.79 -6.03
N SER A 34 40.46 24.99 -5.01
CA SER A 34 40.01 25.46 -3.71
C SER A 34 40.85 24.78 -2.63
N THR A 35 41.13 25.49 -1.53
CA THR A 35 41.72 24.85 -0.35
C THR A 35 40.70 24.00 0.40
N ALA A 36 39.40 24.17 0.13
CA ALA A 36 38.32 23.44 0.78
C ALA A 36 38.34 21.94 0.51
N ASN A 37 38.93 21.47 -0.60
CA ASN A 37 39.02 20.04 -0.92
C ASN A 37 40.36 19.39 -0.55
N GLN A 38 41.23 20.10 0.17
CA GLN A 38 42.48 19.54 0.71
C GLN A 38 42.21 18.84 2.05
N THR A 39 41.38 17.80 2.01
CA THR A 39 40.92 17.08 3.22
C THR A 39 41.30 15.60 3.18
N ILE A 40 41.21 14.94 4.33
CA ILE A 40 41.39 13.49 4.45
C ILE A 40 40.35 12.67 3.67
N PHE A 41 39.28 13.32 3.21
CA PHE A 41 38.16 12.68 2.50
C PHE A 41 38.32 12.69 0.97
N GLY A 42 39.44 13.22 0.46
CA GLY A 42 39.73 13.23 -0.97
C GLY A 42 39.13 14.44 -1.72
N PRO A 43 39.36 14.49 -3.04
CA PRO A 43 39.21 15.71 -3.84
C PRO A 43 37.75 16.14 -4.09
N ASN A 44 36.81 15.21 -3.90
CA ASN A 44 35.38 15.44 -4.16
C ASN A 44 34.62 15.93 -2.91
N VAL A 45 35.33 16.15 -1.81
CA VAL A 45 34.77 16.62 -0.55
C VAL A 45 35.31 18.02 -0.26
N TYR A 46 34.42 19.01 -0.32
CA TYR A 46 34.74 20.39 0.00
C TYR A 46 34.30 20.68 1.43
N VAL A 47 35.23 21.02 2.30
CA VAL A 47 34.98 21.44 3.68
C VAL A 47 35.21 22.94 3.80
N PHE A 48 34.13 23.70 3.91
CA PHE A 48 34.15 25.14 4.07
C PHE A 48 34.25 25.53 5.54
N ASP A 49 35.03 26.55 5.84
CA ASP A 49 35.09 27.18 7.17
C ASP A 49 34.70 28.66 7.10
N PRO A 50 34.24 29.26 8.21
CA PRO A 50 33.68 30.62 8.20
C PRO A 50 34.69 31.73 7.86
N SER A 51 36.00 31.44 7.86
CA SER A 51 37.03 32.39 7.45
C SER A 51 37.20 32.46 5.92
N MET A 52 36.68 31.48 5.18
CA MET A 52 36.72 31.48 3.72
C MET A 52 35.80 32.60 3.16
N PRO A 53 36.26 33.36 2.16
CA PRO A 53 35.42 34.38 1.52
C PRO A 53 34.14 33.77 0.93
N ALA A 54 32.99 34.39 1.19
CA ALA A 54 31.70 33.93 0.68
C ALA A 54 31.68 33.78 -0.86
N ALA A 55 32.39 34.66 -1.58
CA ALA A 55 32.51 34.60 -3.03
C ALA A 55 33.23 33.31 -3.51
N ASP A 56 34.22 32.82 -2.76
CA ASP A 56 34.97 31.62 -3.11
C ASP A 56 34.13 30.36 -2.83
N ILE A 57 33.40 30.36 -1.71
CA ILE A 57 32.43 29.29 -1.40
C ILE A 57 31.36 29.26 -2.51
N GLN A 58 30.79 30.42 -2.84
CA GLN A 58 29.78 30.56 -3.88
C GLN A 58 30.29 30.06 -5.24
N ALA A 59 31.53 30.39 -5.61
CA ALA A 59 32.12 29.95 -6.87
C ALA A 59 32.20 28.41 -6.96
N VAL A 60 32.60 27.75 -5.88
CA VAL A 60 32.64 26.28 -5.82
C VAL A 60 31.24 25.68 -5.87
N THR A 61 30.30 26.17 -5.04
CA THR A 61 28.94 25.63 -4.99
C THR A 61 28.20 25.84 -6.31
N SER A 62 28.40 26.98 -6.97
CA SER A 62 27.84 27.24 -8.30
C SER A 62 28.47 26.35 -9.38
N ALA A 63 29.78 26.09 -9.32
CA ALA A 63 30.44 25.19 -10.28
C ALA A 63 29.90 23.75 -10.16
N VAL A 64 29.79 23.24 -8.93
CA VAL A 64 29.21 21.91 -8.66
C VAL A 64 27.75 21.84 -9.11
N PHE A 65 26.95 22.87 -8.83
CA PHE A 65 25.56 22.91 -9.30
C PHE A 65 25.47 22.89 -10.82
N ASN A 66 26.23 23.73 -11.52
CA ASN A 66 26.17 23.81 -12.99
C ASN A 66 26.53 22.48 -13.65
N GLU A 67 27.48 21.73 -13.09
CA GLU A 67 27.86 20.40 -13.58
C GLU A 67 26.77 19.35 -13.30
N GLN A 68 26.11 19.46 -12.14
CA GLN A 68 25.22 18.42 -11.63
C GLN A 68 23.72 18.71 -11.82
N GLU A 69 23.32 19.90 -12.28
CA GLU A 69 21.92 20.33 -12.39
C GLU A 69 21.10 19.34 -13.23
N SER A 70 21.59 18.99 -14.42
CA SER A 70 20.92 18.09 -15.37
C SER A 70 21.63 16.74 -15.54
N ASN A 71 22.48 16.34 -14.60
CA ASN A 71 23.38 15.19 -14.72
C ASN A 71 22.85 13.96 -13.96
N GLU A 72 21.66 13.51 -14.34
CA GLU A 72 20.90 12.44 -13.69
C GLU A 72 21.70 11.14 -13.54
N PHE A 73 22.47 10.74 -14.56
CA PHE A 73 23.31 9.53 -14.52
C PHE A 73 24.81 9.85 -14.44
N SER A 74 25.17 10.96 -13.80
CA SER A 74 26.56 11.40 -13.63
C SER A 74 27.45 10.29 -13.05
N ASN A 75 28.72 10.31 -13.42
CA ASN A 75 29.78 9.57 -12.71
C ASN A 75 30.38 10.38 -11.54
N GLN A 76 30.06 11.68 -11.47
CA GLN A 76 30.57 12.59 -10.47
C GLN A 76 29.68 12.58 -9.22
N ARG A 77 30.33 12.75 -8.07
CA ARG A 77 29.74 12.71 -6.73
C ARG A 77 30.41 13.79 -5.91
N TYR A 78 29.64 14.58 -5.17
CA TYR A 78 30.19 15.69 -4.38
C TYR A 78 29.63 15.71 -2.96
N ALA A 79 30.48 16.09 -2.01
CA ALA A 79 30.06 16.49 -0.68
C ALA A 79 30.49 17.93 -0.39
N LEU A 80 29.52 18.77 -0.03
CA LEU A 80 29.67 20.16 0.36
C LEU A 80 29.41 20.28 1.86
N LEU A 81 30.49 20.31 2.63
CA LEU A 81 30.47 20.22 4.09
C LEU A 81 30.82 21.57 4.71
N PHE A 82 30.07 22.00 5.71
CA PHE A 82 30.24 23.31 6.34
C PHE A 82 30.60 23.15 7.81
N LYS A 83 31.77 23.66 8.22
CA LYS A 83 32.13 23.72 9.64
C LYS A 83 31.18 24.63 10.43
N PRO A 84 31.11 24.51 11.77
CA PRO A 84 30.31 25.41 12.59
C PRO A 84 30.58 26.90 12.28
N GLY A 85 29.51 27.66 12.02
CA GLY A 85 29.55 29.07 11.67
C GLY A 85 28.38 29.51 10.79
N THR A 86 28.46 30.72 10.25
CA THR A 86 27.43 31.31 9.39
C THR A 86 28.01 31.66 8.03
N TYR A 87 27.26 31.33 6.97
CA TYR A 87 27.68 31.49 5.58
C TYR A 87 26.60 32.24 4.83
N ASN A 88 26.94 33.35 4.17
CA ASN A 88 26.01 34.14 3.36
C ASN A 88 26.21 33.81 1.88
N ILE A 89 25.40 32.89 1.36
CA ILE A 89 25.53 32.31 0.01
C ILE A 89 24.15 32.07 -0.61
N ASP A 90 24.11 31.87 -1.92
CA ASP A 90 22.95 31.42 -2.68
C ASP A 90 23.30 30.11 -3.40
N MET A 91 23.03 28.99 -2.75
CA MET A 91 23.43 27.66 -3.17
C MET A 91 22.23 26.89 -3.70
N LYS A 92 22.41 26.29 -4.87
CA LYS A 92 21.51 25.27 -5.42
C LYS A 92 22.15 23.89 -5.35
N VAL A 93 21.34 22.85 -5.22
CA VAL A 93 21.82 21.46 -5.10
C VAL A 93 21.32 20.63 -6.27
N GLY A 94 22.26 20.16 -7.11
CA GLY A 94 21.99 19.28 -8.25
C GLY A 94 22.03 17.80 -7.89
N PHE A 95 22.10 16.93 -8.91
CA PHE A 95 22.25 15.49 -8.73
C PHE A 95 23.55 15.12 -7.99
N PHE A 96 23.54 13.97 -7.34
CA PHE A 96 24.61 13.39 -6.53
C PHE A 96 25.43 14.36 -5.67
N THR A 97 24.74 15.31 -5.05
CA THR A 97 25.35 16.31 -4.19
C THR A 97 24.82 16.14 -2.77
N HIS A 98 25.73 15.91 -1.82
CA HIS A 98 25.43 15.88 -0.40
C HIS A 98 25.85 17.20 0.24
N VAL A 99 24.91 17.93 0.83
CA VAL A 99 25.18 19.14 1.60
C VAL A 99 25.00 18.82 3.08
N ALA A 100 26.02 19.08 3.90
CA ALA A 100 25.90 18.83 5.34
C ALA A 100 26.60 19.87 6.21
N GLY A 101 26.02 20.16 7.37
CA GLY A 101 26.70 20.86 8.45
C GLY A 101 27.53 19.89 9.31
N LEU A 102 28.72 20.31 9.69
CA LEU A 102 29.65 19.58 10.55
C LEU A 102 29.55 20.01 12.03
N GLY A 103 28.41 20.58 12.42
CA GLY A 103 28.08 20.78 13.83
C GLY A 103 27.67 19.47 14.50
N GLN A 104 27.74 19.39 15.83
CA GLN A 104 27.05 18.32 16.53
C GLN A 104 25.52 18.49 16.42
N ASN A 105 25.04 19.73 16.36
CA ASN A 105 23.63 20.06 16.22
C ASN A 105 23.39 21.02 15.03
N PRO A 106 22.18 21.03 14.44
CA PRO A 106 21.87 21.83 13.25
C PRO A 106 22.05 23.34 13.43
N GLY A 107 21.81 23.84 14.65
CA GLY A 107 21.97 25.26 15.00
C GLY A 107 23.40 25.79 14.91
N GLN A 108 24.41 24.92 14.81
CA GLN A 108 25.82 25.33 14.79
C GLN A 108 26.32 25.72 13.40
N VAL A 109 25.59 25.38 12.33
CA VAL A 109 25.90 25.76 10.95
C VAL A 109 24.69 26.49 10.39
N ASN A 110 24.84 27.71 9.90
CA ASN A 110 23.73 28.49 9.35
C ASN A 110 24.04 29.01 7.95
N LEU A 111 23.23 28.61 6.98
CA LEU A 111 23.25 29.15 5.62
C LEU A 111 22.24 30.29 5.52
N THR A 112 22.71 31.49 5.18
CA THR A 112 21.95 32.75 5.10
C THR A 112 22.01 33.33 3.68
N GLY A 113 21.23 34.38 3.39
CA GLY A 113 21.24 35.03 2.07
C GLY A 113 20.19 34.44 1.13
N GLY A 114 20.57 34.07 -0.09
CA GLY A 114 19.74 33.19 -0.94
C GLY A 114 19.55 31.80 -0.31
N ALA A 115 20.47 31.45 0.60
CA ALA A 115 20.55 30.21 1.35
C ALA A 115 20.56 28.99 0.42
N LEU A 116 19.94 27.88 0.82
CA LEU A 116 19.95 26.63 0.07
C LEU A 116 18.62 26.46 -0.68
N ASN A 117 18.68 26.05 -1.95
CA ASN A 117 17.50 25.67 -2.73
C ASN A 117 17.73 24.41 -3.59
N VAL A 118 16.65 23.72 -3.92
CA VAL A 118 16.58 22.71 -4.98
C VAL A 118 15.43 23.12 -5.89
N ASP A 119 15.76 23.47 -7.13
CA ASP A 119 14.78 23.83 -8.15
C ASP A 119 14.65 22.71 -9.20
N ALA A 120 13.65 22.82 -10.06
CA ALA A 120 13.39 21.87 -11.14
C ALA A 120 13.50 22.54 -12.51
N LYS A 121 14.30 23.61 -12.63
CA LYS A 121 14.37 24.43 -13.85
C LYS A 121 14.95 23.68 -15.04
N TRP A 122 15.85 22.73 -14.78
CA TRP A 122 16.44 21.87 -15.80
C TRP A 122 15.41 21.03 -16.57
N ASP A 123 14.25 20.75 -15.97
CA ASP A 123 13.12 20.02 -16.57
C ASP A 123 11.81 20.83 -16.52
N ASN A 124 11.90 22.14 -16.76
CA ASN A 124 10.74 23.05 -16.91
C ASN A 124 9.77 23.05 -15.70
N GLY A 125 10.29 22.91 -14.49
CA GLY A 125 9.52 22.86 -13.25
C GLY A 125 9.00 21.46 -12.88
N ASN A 126 9.28 20.44 -13.70
CA ASN A 126 8.97 19.05 -13.37
C ASN A 126 10.05 18.48 -12.42
N ALA A 127 9.70 18.27 -11.17
CA ALA A 127 10.59 17.73 -10.15
C ALA A 127 10.57 16.19 -10.08
N THR A 128 9.81 15.47 -10.94
CA THR A 128 9.67 14.01 -10.84
C THR A 128 11.00 13.27 -10.91
N ARG A 129 12.04 13.88 -11.49
CA ARG A 129 13.40 13.33 -11.60
C ARG A 129 14.43 13.99 -10.68
N ASN A 130 14.04 14.81 -9.72
CA ASN A 130 14.98 15.45 -8.79
C ASN A 130 15.46 14.49 -7.70
N PHE A 131 16.20 13.46 -8.11
CA PHE A 131 16.70 12.37 -7.28
C PHE A 131 18.08 12.64 -6.67
N TRP A 132 18.58 11.65 -5.91
CA TRP A 132 19.96 11.44 -5.51
C TRP A 132 20.67 12.70 -5.03
N ARG A 133 20.18 13.29 -3.94
CA ARG A 133 20.86 14.38 -3.23
C ARG A 133 20.60 14.23 -1.74
N ALA A 134 21.33 14.91 -0.88
CA ALA A 134 21.07 14.84 0.55
C ALA A 134 21.36 16.19 1.19
N ILE A 135 20.53 16.59 2.16
CA ILE A 135 20.71 17.84 2.90
C ILE A 135 20.56 17.52 4.38
N GLU A 136 21.62 17.70 5.17
CA GLU A 136 21.60 17.32 6.58
C GLU A 136 22.31 18.25 7.57
N ASN A 137 21.80 18.27 8.80
CA ASN A 137 22.48 18.77 10.00
C ASN A 137 22.92 20.24 9.94
N LEU A 138 22.05 21.12 9.44
CA LEU A 138 22.32 22.54 9.30
C LEU A 138 21.05 23.40 9.48
N SER A 139 21.24 24.69 9.69
CA SER A 139 20.19 25.69 9.66
C SER A 139 20.15 26.40 8.31
N ILE A 140 18.94 26.70 7.83
CA ILE A 140 18.69 27.46 6.59
C ILE A 140 17.88 28.70 6.98
N THR A 141 18.45 29.89 6.76
CA THR A 141 17.84 31.18 7.07
C THR A 141 17.77 32.04 5.80
N PRO A 142 16.79 31.78 4.92
CA PRO A 142 16.68 32.50 3.65
C PRO A 142 16.27 33.96 3.89
N ALA A 143 16.95 34.90 3.24
CA ALA A 143 16.64 36.33 3.32
C ALA A 143 15.26 36.69 2.74
N SER A 144 14.75 35.85 1.84
CA SER A 144 13.38 35.92 1.31
C SER A 144 12.31 35.46 2.32
N GLY A 145 12.71 34.79 3.41
CA GLY A 145 11.80 34.10 4.33
C GLY A 145 11.31 32.73 3.84
N MET A 146 11.78 32.24 2.68
CA MET A 146 11.38 30.96 2.10
C MET A 146 12.56 30.23 1.43
N THR A 147 12.62 28.92 1.63
CA THR A 147 13.49 28.00 0.87
C THR A 147 12.63 27.03 0.06
N ARG A 148 13.06 26.75 -1.18
CA ARG A 148 12.44 25.75 -2.03
C ARG A 148 13.32 24.53 -2.12
N ILE A 149 12.74 23.36 -1.85
CA ILE A 149 13.39 22.07 -1.99
C ILE A 149 12.45 21.16 -2.77
N ALA A 150 12.38 21.37 -4.10
CA ALA A 150 11.57 20.60 -5.01
C ALA A 150 12.28 19.28 -5.36
N VAL A 151 11.90 18.19 -4.69
CA VAL A 151 12.58 16.88 -4.81
C VAL A 151 11.61 15.73 -5.05
N SER A 152 12.17 14.62 -5.53
CA SER A 152 11.52 13.31 -5.63
C SER A 152 12.14 12.31 -4.65
N GLN A 153 12.15 11.01 -4.96
CA GLN A 153 12.76 9.94 -4.16
C GLN A 153 14.29 10.13 -3.98
N ALA A 154 14.85 9.47 -2.94
CA ALA A 154 16.28 9.50 -2.57
C ALA A 154 16.86 10.91 -2.39
N ALA A 155 16.08 11.79 -1.76
CA ALA A 155 16.46 13.15 -1.42
C ALA A 155 16.16 13.48 0.07
N PRO A 156 16.84 12.81 1.03
CA PRO A 156 16.53 12.99 2.45
C PRO A 156 16.81 14.41 2.93
N LEU A 157 15.86 14.95 3.71
CA LEU A 157 16.01 16.18 4.49
C LEU A 157 16.07 15.79 5.97
N ARG A 158 17.26 15.85 6.58
CA ARG A 158 17.50 15.34 7.94
C ARG A 158 18.12 16.38 8.85
N ARG A 159 17.68 16.46 10.10
CA ARG A 159 18.31 17.34 11.10
C ARG A 159 18.43 18.78 10.60
N LEU A 160 17.35 19.33 10.03
CA LEU A 160 17.35 20.70 9.52
C LEU A 160 16.68 21.65 10.50
N ASN A 161 17.17 22.88 10.56
CA ASN A 161 16.50 23.99 11.21
C ASN A 161 16.20 25.09 10.18
N ILE A 162 15.01 25.06 9.62
CA ILE A 162 14.58 25.99 8.57
C ILE A 162 13.89 27.18 9.22
N ASN A 163 14.56 28.33 9.19
CA ASN A 163 14.07 29.60 9.72
C ASN A 163 13.23 30.35 8.66
N GLY A 164 12.16 29.71 8.17
CA GLY A 164 11.29 30.24 7.13
C GLY A 164 10.24 29.23 6.64
N GLU A 165 9.55 29.58 5.56
CA GLU A 165 8.68 28.68 4.79
C GLU A 165 9.51 27.65 4.00
N LEU A 166 9.01 26.43 3.89
CA LEU A 166 9.56 25.36 3.05
C LEU A 166 8.59 24.98 1.95
N GLN A 167 8.96 25.23 0.69
CA GLN A 167 8.20 24.76 -0.48
C GLN A 167 8.80 23.47 -1.02
N LEU A 168 7.97 22.45 -1.26
CA LEU A 168 8.42 21.13 -1.71
C LEU A 168 8.18 20.88 -3.21
N PHE A 169 7.81 21.91 -3.96
CA PHE A 169 7.53 21.87 -5.40
C PHE A 169 8.21 23.06 -6.08
N ASP A 170 8.26 23.04 -7.41
CA ASP A 170 8.67 24.20 -8.20
C ASP A 170 7.58 24.58 -9.21
N PHE A 171 7.70 25.77 -9.78
CA PHE A 171 6.73 26.28 -10.75
C PHE A 171 7.07 25.82 -12.17
N ASP A 172 6.06 25.37 -12.90
CA ASP A 172 6.15 25.09 -14.33
C ASP A 172 6.09 26.38 -15.17
N ASN A 173 6.27 26.25 -16.49
CA ASN A 173 6.20 27.38 -17.43
C ASN A 173 4.82 28.08 -17.49
N ASN A 174 3.78 27.46 -16.94
CA ASN A 174 2.43 28.04 -16.81
C ASN A 174 2.20 28.63 -15.41
N TRP A 175 3.24 28.74 -14.58
CA TRP A 175 3.19 29.18 -13.19
C TRP A 175 2.30 28.33 -12.27
N ASN A 176 2.05 27.09 -12.65
CA ASN A 176 1.40 26.11 -11.79
C ASN A 176 2.44 25.31 -11.01
N ALA A 177 2.01 24.63 -9.95
CA ALA A 177 2.87 23.69 -9.24
C ALA A 177 3.19 22.50 -10.16
N GLY A 178 4.44 22.38 -10.61
CA GLY A 178 4.92 21.30 -11.48
C GLY A 178 4.95 19.96 -10.76
N TRP A 179 4.97 18.83 -11.49
CA TRP A 179 4.89 17.50 -10.86
C TRP A 179 6.07 17.22 -9.92
N ALA A 180 5.80 16.58 -8.78
CA ALA A 180 6.81 16.21 -7.79
C ALA A 180 6.40 14.93 -7.05
N SER A 181 7.36 14.04 -6.75
CA SER A 181 7.10 12.71 -6.19
C SER A 181 8.07 12.37 -5.03
N GLY A 182 8.23 13.32 -4.11
CA GLY A 182 9.00 13.15 -2.88
C GLY A 182 8.27 12.31 -1.84
N GLY A 183 8.74 12.22 -0.60
CA GLY A 183 10.00 12.71 -0.08
C GLY A 183 10.11 12.39 1.41
N LEU A 184 11.25 12.69 2.03
CA LEU A 184 11.50 12.49 3.45
C LEU A 184 11.84 13.82 4.13
N LEU A 185 11.13 14.12 5.22
CA LEU A 185 11.56 15.08 6.24
C LEU A 185 11.71 14.35 7.59
N ALA A 186 12.91 14.32 8.15
CA ALA A 186 13.16 13.62 9.41
C ALA A 186 13.96 14.47 10.40
N ASP A 187 13.60 14.38 11.68
CA ASP A 187 14.34 15.01 12.79
C ASP A 187 14.57 16.52 12.57
N SER A 188 13.59 17.22 11.98
CA SER A 188 13.77 18.59 11.49
C SER A 188 12.76 19.58 12.06
N VAL A 189 13.18 20.83 12.21
CA VAL A 189 12.35 21.96 12.60
C VAL A 189 12.17 22.89 11.40
N VAL A 190 10.92 23.22 11.05
CA VAL A 190 10.57 24.28 10.10
C VAL A 190 9.78 25.34 10.83
N ASN A 191 10.39 26.49 11.14
CA ASN A 191 9.74 27.54 11.94
C ASN A 191 8.52 28.16 11.27
N GLY A 192 8.42 28.05 9.94
CA GLY A 192 7.28 28.52 9.15
C GLY A 192 6.33 27.41 8.70
N THR A 193 5.69 27.67 7.58
CA THR A 193 4.76 26.75 6.90
C THR A 193 5.53 25.80 5.99
N ILE A 194 5.11 24.54 5.93
CA ILE A 194 5.49 23.61 4.87
C ILE A 194 4.39 23.63 3.80
N VAL A 195 4.80 23.85 2.55
CA VAL A 195 3.92 23.89 1.38
C VAL A 195 4.29 22.77 0.41
N PRO A 196 3.61 21.60 0.50
CA PRO A 196 3.84 20.50 -0.43
C PRO A 196 3.46 20.85 -1.87
N GLY A 197 2.41 21.65 -2.05
CA GLY A 197 1.91 22.01 -3.39
C GLY A 197 1.44 20.78 -4.14
N SER A 198 2.09 20.47 -5.27
CA SER A 198 1.79 19.35 -6.16
C SER A 198 2.43 18.02 -5.75
N GLN A 199 3.18 17.96 -4.65
CA GLN A 199 3.79 16.74 -4.15
C GLN A 199 2.75 15.61 -4.00
N GLN A 200 2.96 14.53 -4.74
CA GLN A 200 2.04 13.38 -4.79
C GLN A 200 1.87 12.75 -3.41
N GLN A 201 3.00 12.50 -2.74
CA GLN A 201 3.08 11.94 -1.40
C GLN A 201 4.23 12.57 -0.62
N TRP A 202 4.27 12.36 0.69
CA TRP A 202 5.39 12.77 1.53
C TRP A 202 5.40 11.99 2.84
N PHE A 203 6.61 11.72 3.35
CA PHE A 203 6.82 11.14 4.67
C PHE A 203 7.56 12.12 5.57
N SER A 204 6.94 12.47 6.70
CA SER A 204 7.54 13.27 7.76
C SER A 204 7.59 12.46 9.05
N ARG A 205 8.74 12.48 9.74
CA ARG A 205 8.85 11.86 11.06
C ARG A 205 9.67 12.68 12.04
N ASN A 206 9.28 12.59 13.30
CA ASN A 206 9.97 13.23 14.43
C ASN A 206 10.34 14.68 14.16
N SER A 207 9.48 15.41 13.45
CA SER A 207 9.71 16.78 13.02
C SER A 207 8.77 17.76 13.70
N GLN A 208 9.07 19.05 13.59
CA GLN A 208 8.26 20.14 14.13
C GLN A 208 8.10 21.21 13.06
N TYR A 209 6.89 21.70 12.87
CA TYR A 209 6.62 22.81 11.94
C TYR A 209 5.49 23.71 12.41
N GLY A 210 5.46 24.94 11.89
CA GLY A 210 4.40 25.89 12.22
C GLY A 210 3.05 25.50 11.63
N ASN A 211 3.03 25.08 10.37
CA ASN A 211 1.81 24.66 9.66
C ASN A 211 2.15 23.74 8.47
N TRP A 212 1.16 22.96 8.01
CA TRP A 212 1.24 22.13 6.81
C TRP A 212 0.01 22.40 5.91
N THR A 213 0.20 22.83 4.66
CA THR A 213 -0.90 23.43 3.88
C THR A 213 -1.84 22.44 3.21
N ASN A 214 -1.36 21.33 2.66
CA ASN A 214 -2.18 20.44 1.82
C ASN A 214 -1.61 19.01 1.71
N GLY A 215 -2.43 18.07 1.23
CA GLY A 215 -2.02 16.73 0.82
C GLY A 215 -2.66 16.35 -0.50
N VAL A 216 -1.96 15.54 -1.31
CA VAL A 216 -2.43 15.15 -2.65
C VAL A 216 -2.94 13.69 -2.63
N TRP A 217 -2.07 12.71 -2.43
CA TRP A 217 -2.47 11.28 -2.43
C TRP A 217 -2.17 10.54 -1.13
N ASN A 218 -1.00 10.75 -0.52
CA ASN A 218 -0.57 10.03 0.68
C ASN A 218 0.45 10.86 1.49
N MET A 219 0.02 11.59 2.52
CA MET A 219 0.93 12.30 3.42
C MET A 219 0.93 11.61 4.78
N VAL A 220 2.10 11.16 5.22
CA VAL A 220 2.24 10.35 6.45
C VAL A 220 3.15 11.08 7.43
N PHE A 221 2.68 11.18 8.68
CA PHE A 221 3.33 11.89 9.77
C PHE A 221 3.50 10.95 10.96
N VAL A 222 4.73 10.73 11.42
CA VAL A 222 5.02 9.79 12.52
C VAL A 222 5.86 10.47 13.59
N GLY A 223 5.34 10.61 14.81
CA GLY A 223 6.10 11.26 15.87
C GLY A 223 6.29 12.76 15.64
N ASP A 224 5.55 13.39 14.73
CA ASP A 224 5.64 14.83 14.48
C ASP A 224 4.99 15.65 15.61
N THR A 225 5.51 16.85 15.83
CA THR A 225 4.94 17.82 16.76
C THR A 225 3.91 18.66 16.04
N ASN A 226 2.63 18.48 16.38
CA ASN A 226 1.47 19.14 15.76
C ASN A 226 1.29 18.81 14.27
N PRO A 227 1.12 17.52 13.90
CA PRO A 227 0.78 17.14 12.53
C PRO A 227 -0.54 17.78 12.09
N PRO A 228 -0.78 17.93 10.77
CA PRO A 228 -2.01 18.55 10.27
C PRO A 228 -3.26 17.81 10.73
N THR A 229 -4.35 18.55 10.93
CA THR A 229 -5.67 18.00 11.27
C THR A 229 -6.40 17.50 10.03
N GLY A 230 -7.22 16.46 10.20
CA GLY A 230 -7.91 15.77 9.11
C GLY A 230 -7.60 14.29 9.16
N GLN A 231 -8.32 13.48 8.39
CA GLN A 231 -8.13 12.03 8.35
C GLN A 231 -8.28 11.55 6.91
N PHE A 232 -7.49 10.56 6.55
CA PHE A 232 -7.63 9.83 5.30
C PHE A 232 -9.09 9.35 5.10
N PRO A 233 -9.64 9.40 3.87
CA PRO A 233 -8.96 9.60 2.59
C PRO A 233 -8.84 11.06 2.14
N ASP A 234 -9.57 11.98 2.75
CA ASP A 234 -9.60 13.40 2.36
C ASP A 234 -9.76 14.33 3.59
N PRO A 235 -8.73 15.13 3.95
CA PRO A 235 -7.41 15.15 3.33
C PRO A 235 -6.65 13.83 3.55
N PRO A 236 -5.72 13.44 2.65
CA PRO A 236 -5.06 12.13 2.67
C PRO A 236 -3.93 12.08 3.71
N TYR A 237 -4.27 12.34 4.96
CA TYR A 237 -3.34 12.42 6.09
C TYR A 237 -3.40 11.15 6.93
N THR A 238 -2.24 10.51 7.10
CA THR A 238 -2.03 9.42 8.05
C THR A 238 -1.15 9.93 9.17
N VAL A 239 -1.65 9.89 10.41
CA VAL A 239 -0.94 10.40 11.58
C VAL A 239 -0.73 9.27 12.57
N VAL A 240 0.52 9.02 12.94
CA VAL A 240 0.92 8.12 14.01
C VAL A 240 1.62 8.96 15.09
N ASP A 241 1.14 8.85 16.33
CA ASP A 241 1.53 9.78 17.39
C ASP A 241 3.02 9.71 17.74
N GLU A 242 3.60 8.51 17.73
CA GLU A 242 4.96 8.23 18.16
C GLU A 242 5.62 7.22 17.22
N ALA A 243 6.92 7.38 17.01
CA ALA A 243 7.74 6.35 16.37
C ALA A 243 8.18 5.32 17.44
N PRO A 244 7.67 4.07 17.40
CA PRO A 244 7.80 3.13 18.53
C PRO A 244 9.23 2.67 18.77
N VAL A 245 10.04 2.59 17.72
CA VAL A 245 11.47 2.28 17.81
C VAL A 245 12.19 2.91 16.64
N LEU A 246 13.21 3.71 16.92
CA LEU A 246 14.02 4.32 15.86
C LEU A 246 15.43 4.63 16.35
N ARG A 247 16.29 4.96 15.40
CA ARG A 247 17.62 5.51 15.67
C ARG A 247 17.89 6.55 14.61
N GLU A 248 18.35 7.74 14.98
CA GLU A 248 18.73 8.72 13.96
C GLU A 248 20.01 8.29 13.23
N LYS A 249 20.13 8.70 11.96
CA LYS A 249 21.27 8.35 11.09
C LYS A 249 22.59 8.84 11.71
N PRO A 250 23.67 8.03 11.70
CA PRO A 250 25.01 8.52 12.03
C PRO A 250 25.47 9.64 11.09
N TYR A 251 26.19 10.63 11.63
CA TYR A 251 26.65 11.78 10.85
C TYR A 251 28.07 12.21 11.22
N LEU A 252 28.77 12.76 10.23
CA LEU A 252 30.10 13.35 10.40
C LEU A 252 29.96 14.74 11.03
N TYR A 253 30.81 15.05 12.00
CA TYR A 253 30.90 16.39 12.57
C TYR A 253 32.34 16.72 13.00
N VAL A 254 32.56 17.98 13.37
CA VAL A 254 33.81 18.48 13.94
C VAL A 254 33.56 18.83 15.41
N ASP A 255 34.35 18.25 16.31
CA ASP A 255 34.23 18.53 17.75
C ASP A 255 34.85 19.87 18.15
N GLY A 256 34.71 20.24 19.43
CA GLY A 256 35.23 21.50 19.96
C GLY A 256 36.75 21.67 19.89
N SER A 257 37.50 20.59 19.61
CA SER A 257 38.95 20.63 19.39
C SER A 257 39.35 20.70 17.91
N GLY A 258 38.36 20.75 17.01
CA GLY A 258 38.58 20.79 15.57
C GLY A 258 38.81 19.42 14.92
N GLN A 259 38.60 18.33 15.66
CA GLN A 259 38.80 16.97 15.15
C GLN A 259 37.53 16.41 14.51
N TYR A 260 37.69 15.67 13.42
CA TYR A 260 36.58 14.95 12.80
C TYR A 260 36.14 13.77 13.68
N ARG A 261 34.83 13.58 13.76
CA ARG A 261 34.18 12.54 14.55
C ARG A 261 32.94 12.07 13.81
N VAL A 262 32.52 10.84 14.07
CA VAL A 262 31.18 10.35 13.67
C VAL A 262 30.32 10.27 14.92
N PHE A 263 29.20 11.00 14.93
CA PHE A 263 28.21 10.88 15.98
C PHE A 263 27.24 9.74 15.63
N VAL A 264 26.98 8.87 16.61
CA VAL A 264 26.09 7.71 16.49
C VAL A 264 24.95 7.90 17.48
N PRO A 265 23.77 8.37 17.01
CA PRO A 265 22.61 8.55 17.87
C PRO A 265 22.18 7.24 18.56
N SER A 266 21.72 7.36 19.81
CA SER A 266 21.19 6.25 20.60
C SER A 266 19.90 5.70 20.00
N LEU A 267 19.61 4.42 20.27
CA LEU A 267 18.29 3.84 20.03
C LEU A 267 17.25 4.58 20.90
N GLN A 268 16.08 4.84 20.32
CA GLN A 268 14.98 5.52 20.99
C GLN A 268 13.69 4.72 20.80
N HIS A 269 12.78 4.90 21.74
CA HIS A 269 11.46 4.29 21.75
C HIS A 269 10.40 5.36 21.93
N ASP A 270 9.22 5.11 21.38
CA ASP A 270 8.01 5.92 21.58
C ASP A 270 8.30 7.42 21.40
N ARG A 271 9.06 7.73 20.35
CA ARG A 271 9.63 9.06 20.17
C ARG A 271 8.63 9.96 19.46
N LYS A 272 8.44 11.14 20.06
CA LYS A 272 7.80 12.30 19.45
C LYS A 272 8.74 13.52 19.44
N GLY A 273 8.63 14.31 18.38
CA GLY A 273 9.43 15.51 18.13
C GLY A 273 10.90 15.24 17.82
N VAL A 274 11.62 16.32 17.53
CA VAL A 274 13.02 16.31 17.09
C VAL A 274 13.99 15.97 18.23
N SER A 275 15.10 15.35 17.88
CA SER A 275 16.12 14.78 18.76
C SER A 275 17.08 15.79 19.39
N TRP A 276 17.14 17.01 18.87
CA TRP A 276 18.17 18.01 19.20
C TRP A 276 17.61 19.35 19.74
N VAL A 277 16.28 19.47 19.89
CA VAL A 277 15.66 20.61 20.57
C VAL A 277 15.65 20.36 22.08
N GLY A 278 16.05 21.37 22.86
CA GLY A 278 16.13 21.28 24.32
C GLY A 278 17.40 20.58 24.84
N GLY A 279 18.30 20.13 23.96
CA GLY A 279 19.59 19.53 24.30
C GLY A 279 20.21 18.80 23.10
N SER A 280 21.49 18.45 23.18
CA SER A 280 22.13 17.63 22.14
C SER A 280 21.46 16.25 22.04
N THR A 281 21.37 15.71 20.82
CA THR A 281 20.94 14.33 20.59
C THR A 281 21.75 13.37 21.44
N SER A 282 21.09 12.43 22.12
CA SER A 282 21.76 11.36 22.87
C SER A 282 22.49 10.41 21.92
N GLY A 283 23.72 10.04 22.23
CA GLY A 283 24.50 9.15 21.39
C GLY A 283 25.97 9.09 21.79
N GLU A 284 26.74 8.38 20.98
CA GLU A 284 28.18 8.22 21.15
C GLU A 284 28.94 8.97 20.07
N SER A 285 30.11 9.50 20.40
CA SER A 285 31.00 10.11 19.42
C SER A 285 32.22 9.24 19.20
N LEU A 286 32.36 8.70 17.99
CA LEU A 286 33.48 7.85 17.58
C LEU A 286 34.59 8.70 16.94
N SER A 287 35.86 8.39 17.26
CA SER A 287 37.00 9.04 16.61
C SER A 287 37.06 8.68 15.14
N ILE A 288 37.39 9.64 14.29
CA ILE A 288 37.66 9.37 12.87
C ILE A 288 38.76 8.32 12.69
N ASP A 289 39.72 8.23 13.61
CA ASP A 289 40.81 7.23 13.57
C ASP A 289 40.31 5.79 13.71
N THR A 290 39.08 5.57 14.18
CA THR A 290 38.45 4.25 14.23
C THR A 290 37.86 3.83 12.88
N PHE A 291 37.85 4.70 11.89
CA PHE A 291 37.33 4.44 10.54
C PHE A 291 38.46 4.19 9.54
N HIS A 292 38.17 3.33 8.58
CA HIS A 292 38.87 3.30 7.32
C HIS A 292 38.09 4.18 6.33
N ILE A 293 38.76 5.20 5.79
CA ILE A 293 38.20 6.11 4.80
C ILE A 293 38.51 5.53 3.42
N ALA A 294 37.51 4.87 2.83
CA ALA A 294 37.57 4.34 1.48
C ALA A 294 37.43 5.51 0.47
N ARG A 295 38.31 5.52 -0.53
CA ARG A 295 38.30 6.50 -1.63
C ARG A 295 38.25 5.77 -2.96
N PRO A 296 37.47 6.25 -3.94
CA PRO A 296 37.20 5.50 -5.18
C PRO A 296 38.48 5.15 -5.94
N GLU A 297 39.52 5.98 -5.85
CA GLU A 297 40.81 5.78 -6.54
C GLU A 297 41.72 4.73 -5.90
N THR A 298 41.45 4.30 -4.66
CA THR A 298 42.34 3.37 -3.91
C THR A 298 41.61 2.20 -3.24
N ALA A 299 40.30 2.27 -3.09
CA ALA A 299 39.52 1.24 -2.42
C ALA A 299 39.43 -0.04 -3.26
N THR A 300 39.59 -1.18 -2.60
CA THR A 300 39.37 -2.51 -3.18
C THR A 300 38.56 -3.35 -2.18
N SER A 301 37.89 -4.40 -2.63
CA SER A 301 37.17 -5.29 -1.71
C SER A 301 38.09 -5.85 -0.61
N ALA A 302 39.33 -6.19 -0.99
CA ALA A 302 40.34 -6.73 -0.08
C ALA A 302 40.74 -5.74 1.03
N ASN A 303 41.02 -4.47 0.70
CA ASN A 303 41.44 -3.51 1.73
C ASN A 303 40.28 -3.09 2.65
N ILE A 304 39.06 -2.99 2.11
CA ILE A 304 37.84 -2.74 2.89
C ILE A 304 37.61 -3.87 3.89
N ASN A 305 37.62 -5.12 3.42
CA ASN A 305 37.42 -6.29 4.28
C ASN A 305 38.56 -6.48 5.29
N ALA A 306 39.80 -6.18 4.91
CA ALA A 306 40.92 -6.17 5.84
C ALA A 306 40.72 -5.13 6.96
N ALA A 307 40.28 -3.92 6.64
CA ALA A 307 39.98 -2.91 7.65
C ALA A 307 38.85 -3.33 8.60
N LEU A 308 37.75 -3.89 8.08
CA LEU A 308 36.64 -4.41 8.88
C LEU A 308 37.09 -5.51 9.85
N SER A 309 37.89 -6.47 9.37
CA SER A 309 38.43 -7.55 10.19
C SER A 309 39.42 -7.07 11.26
N GLN A 310 40.10 -5.95 11.03
CA GLN A 310 40.98 -5.28 12.00
C GLN A 310 40.22 -4.43 13.03
N GLY A 311 38.88 -4.43 13.02
CA GLY A 311 38.11 -3.67 14.00
C GLY A 311 37.77 -2.24 13.57
N LYS A 312 38.04 -1.84 12.33
CA LYS A 312 37.65 -0.50 11.84
C LYS A 312 36.17 -0.42 11.47
N ASN A 313 35.63 0.79 11.55
CA ASN A 313 34.41 1.20 10.87
C ASN A 313 34.74 1.68 9.44
N LEU A 314 33.74 2.02 8.62
CA LEU A 314 33.95 2.46 7.23
C LEU A 314 33.32 3.83 6.97
N ILE A 315 34.06 4.67 6.23
CA ILE A 315 33.50 5.83 5.53
C ILE A 315 33.78 5.66 4.04
N PHE A 316 32.75 5.70 3.21
CA PHE A 316 32.87 5.82 1.76
C PHE A 316 32.76 7.29 1.37
N THR A 317 33.82 7.80 0.74
CA THR A 317 33.87 9.17 0.21
C THR A 317 33.21 9.25 -1.19
N PRO A 318 32.86 10.44 -1.70
CA PRO A 318 32.06 10.57 -2.92
C PRO A 318 32.78 9.97 -4.14
N GLY A 319 32.15 8.97 -4.76
CA GLY A 319 32.65 8.32 -5.97
C GLY A 319 31.91 7.02 -6.30
N ILE A 320 32.32 6.38 -7.38
CA ILE A 320 31.84 5.07 -7.81
C ILE A 320 32.90 4.01 -7.51
N TYR A 321 32.51 2.94 -6.81
CA TYR A 321 33.36 1.86 -6.32
C TYR A 321 33.00 0.57 -7.04
N HIS A 322 33.87 0.10 -7.92
CA HIS A 322 33.73 -1.21 -8.56
C HIS A 322 34.44 -2.28 -7.73
N LEU A 323 33.69 -3.15 -7.09
CA LEU A 323 34.23 -4.15 -6.16
C LEU A 323 34.04 -5.56 -6.71
N SER A 324 35.06 -6.41 -6.59
CA SER A 324 35.07 -7.78 -7.12
C SER A 324 34.70 -8.86 -6.11
N GLU A 325 34.63 -8.51 -4.82
CA GLU A 325 34.21 -9.41 -3.75
C GLU A 325 33.20 -8.70 -2.83
N THR A 326 32.43 -9.48 -2.07
CA THR A 326 31.45 -8.99 -1.10
C THR A 326 32.12 -8.28 0.08
N ILE A 327 31.59 -7.12 0.49
CA ILE A 327 31.95 -6.46 1.75
C ILE A 327 31.36 -7.24 2.93
N GLN A 328 32.18 -7.68 3.88
CA GLN A 328 31.81 -8.54 5.00
C GLN A 328 31.76 -7.78 6.33
N VAL A 329 30.57 -7.35 6.75
CA VAL A 329 30.36 -6.63 8.02
C VAL A 329 29.99 -7.62 9.12
N ASN A 330 31.01 -8.18 9.78
CA ASN A 330 30.84 -9.27 10.75
C ASN A 330 30.90 -8.84 12.23
N ARG A 331 31.32 -7.61 12.51
CA ARG A 331 31.50 -7.12 13.88
C ARG A 331 30.28 -6.33 14.33
N ALA A 332 29.75 -6.65 15.51
CA ALA A 332 28.71 -5.87 16.16
C ALA A 332 29.11 -4.38 16.29
N ASN A 333 28.12 -3.49 16.26
CA ASN A 333 28.30 -2.03 16.34
C ASN A 333 29.14 -1.39 15.23
N THR A 334 29.45 -2.11 14.14
CA THR A 334 30.15 -1.52 13.00
C THR A 334 29.31 -0.41 12.37
N VAL A 335 29.93 0.73 12.12
CA VAL A 335 29.35 1.84 11.34
C VAL A 335 29.92 1.82 9.93
N VAL A 336 29.03 1.82 8.94
CA VAL A 336 29.35 2.01 7.52
C VAL A 336 28.59 3.25 7.04
N LEU A 337 29.32 4.33 6.78
CA LEU A 337 28.75 5.64 6.43
C LEU A 337 29.21 6.07 5.05
N GLY A 338 28.29 6.49 4.19
CA GLY A 338 28.59 7.19 2.96
C GLY A 338 28.45 8.71 3.10
N ILE A 339 29.35 9.45 2.46
CA ILE A 339 29.24 10.90 2.27
C ILE A 339 29.29 11.22 0.77
N GLY A 340 28.36 12.03 0.27
CA GLY A 340 28.29 12.37 -1.16
C GLY A 340 27.71 11.27 -2.03
N LEU A 341 26.79 10.47 -1.50
CA LEU A 341 26.10 9.39 -2.23
C LEU A 341 27.07 8.44 -2.96
N PRO A 342 28.08 7.89 -2.24
CA PRO A 342 29.01 6.94 -2.82
C PRO A 342 28.22 5.75 -3.38
N THR A 343 28.59 5.35 -4.59
CA THR A 343 27.89 4.32 -5.34
C THR A 343 28.78 3.08 -5.40
N ILE A 344 28.27 1.93 -4.99
CA ILE A 344 29.03 0.67 -4.98
C ILE A 344 28.42 -0.29 -5.99
N ILE A 345 29.25 -0.82 -6.89
CA ILE A 345 28.86 -1.68 -8.00
C ILE A 345 29.60 -3.02 -7.87
N PRO A 346 28.90 -4.16 -7.73
CA PRO A 346 29.51 -5.49 -7.79
C PRO A 346 29.88 -5.84 -9.24
N THR A 347 31.11 -6.31 -9.47
CA THR A 347 31.58 -6.61 -10.84
C THR A 347 31.37 -8.06 -11.28
N ASN A 348 31.18 -8.99 -10.34
CA ASN A 348 31.22 -10.44 -10.59
C ASN A 348 29.89 -11.14 -10.29
N GLY A 349 28.79 -10.39 -10.11
CA GLY A 349 27.48 -10.94 -9.73
C GLY A 349 27.41 -11.41 -8.27
N GLN A 350 28.35 -10.96 -7.44
CA GLN A 350 28.34 -11.23 -6.01
C GLN A 350 27.43 -10.25 -5.27
N VAL A 351 26.97 -10.63 -4.08
CA VAL A 351 26.31 -9.69 -3.17
C VAL A 351 27.28 -8.55 -2.83
N THR A 352 26.85 -7.30 -2.97
CA THR A 352 27.71 -6.13 -2.72
C THR A 352 28.17 -6.08 -1.27
N MET A 353 27.25 -6.27 -0.32
CA MET A 353 27.52 -6.23 1.11
C MET A 353 26.69 -7.27 1.87
N LYS A 354 27.33 -7.97 2.81
CA LYS A 354 26.66 -8.84 3.79
C LYS A 354 26.94 -8.34 5.19
N VAL A 355 25.88 -8.21 5.98
CA VAL A 355 25.95 -7.96 7.42
C VAL A 355 25.67 -9.29 8.12
N ALA A 356 26.52 -9.68 9.07
CA ALA A 356 26.28 -10.88 9.88
C ALA A 356 25.08 -10.69 10.83
N ASP A 357 24.57 -11.79 11.42
CA ASP A 357 23.52 -11.75 12.46
C ASP A 357 24.09 -11.24 13.80
N VAL A 358 24.45 -9.96 13.85
CA VAL A 358 25.13 -9.32 14.98
C VAL A 358 24.45 -8.00 15.36
N ASP A 359 24.58 -7.62 16.62
CA ASP A 359 23.94 -6.42 17.16
C ASP A 359 24.47 -5.13 16.52
N GLY A 360 23.55 -4.19 16.33
CA GLY A 360 23.86 -2.78 16.26
C GLY A 360 24.70 -2.34 15.07
N VAL A 361 24.74 -3.06 13.96
CA VAL A 361 25.39 -2.51 12.76
C VAL A 361 24.60 -1.30 12.27
N LYS A 362 25.28 -0.26 11.79
CA LYS A 362 24.64 0.89 11.15
C LYS A 362 25.18 1.06 9.75
N VAL A 363 24.32 0.99 8.74
CA VAL A 363 24.67 1.24 7.33
C VAL A 363 23.89 2.45 6.86
N ALA A 364 24.58 3.47 6.36
CA ALA A 364 23.97 4.77 6.11
C ALA A 364 24.51 5.46 4.85
N GLY A 365 23.61 6.04 4.03
CA GLY A 365 23.95 6.99 2.97
C GLY A 365 24.70 6.37 1.78
N LEU A 366 24.29 5.18 1.33
CA LEU A 366 24.92 4.47 0.21
C LEU A 366 23.96 4.34 -0.97
N VAL A 367 24.51 4.42 -2.18
CA VAL A 367 23.86 3.91 -3.39
C VAL A 367 24.47 2.55 -3.72
N LEU A 368 23.65 1.52 -3.81
CA LEU A 368 24.02 0.17 -4.24
C LEU A 368 23.47 -0.03 -5.65
N ASP A 369 24.36 0.00 -6.64
CA ASP A 369 24.00 0.01 -8.05
C ASP A 369 24.36 -1.34 -8.67
N ALA A 370 23.41 -1.99 -9.32
CA ALA A 370 23.59 -3.35 -9.81
C ALA A 370 24.58 -3.40 -10.97
N GLY A 371 25.49 -4.39 -10.94
CA GLY A 371 26.37 -4.67 -12.07
C GLY A 371 25.66 -5.42 -13.21
N PRO A 372 26.31 -5.52 -14.39
CA PRO A 372 25.74 -6.21 -15.55
C PRO A 372 25.65 -7.74 -15.36
N VAL A 373 26.44 -8.30 -14.44
CA VAL A 373 26.36 -9.70 -14.02
C VAL A 373 25.33 -9.81 -12.89
N ASN A 374 24.34 -10.68 -13.07
CA ASN A 374 23.24 -10.84 -12.12
C ASN A 374 23.75 -11.19 -10.72
N SER A 375 23.35 -10.40 -9.72
CA SER A 375 23.60 -10.68 -8.31
C SER A 375 22.38 -11.30 -7.63
N THR A 376 22.57 -12.28 -6.74
CA THR A 376 21.42 -12.82 -5.97
C THR A 376 20.77 -11.74 -5.10
N SER A 377 21.60 -10.86 -4.54
CA SER A 377 21.16 -9.65 -3.88
C SER A 377 22.20 -8.55 -3.93
N LEU A 378 21.86 -7.30 -3.59
CA LEU A 378 22.85 -6.23 -3.42
C LEU A 378 23.24 -6.07 -1.94
N LEU A 379 22.28 -6.17 -1.02
CA LEU A 379 22.52 -6.16 0.42
C LEU A 379 21.76 -7.30 1.12
N GLU A 380 22.47 -8.05 1.97
CA GLU A 380 21.87 -9.00 2.91
C GLU A 380 22.17 -8.59 4.34
N VAL A 381 21.12 -8.52 5.18
CA VAL A 381 21.25 -8.25 6.61
C VAL A 381 20.88 -9.50 7.39
N GLY A 382 21.91 -10.17 7.92
CA GLY A 382 21.84 -11.52 8.45
C GLY A 382 21.90 -12.57 7.33
N PRO A 383 22.56 -13.73 7.54
CA PRO A 383 22.43 -14.88 6.65
C PRO A 383 21.01 -15.47 6.68
N SER A 384 20.65 -16.26 5.66
CA SER A 384 19.39 -17.01 5.66
C SER A 384 19.28 -17.90 6.91
N GLY A 385 18.09 -17.93 7.52
CA GLY A 385 17.84 -18.65 8.77
C GLY A 385 18.28 -17.92 10.04
N SER A 386 18.64 -16.63 9.95
CA SER A 386 18.89 -15.77 11.11
C SER A 386 17.72 -15.80 12.09
N ASN A 387 18.03 -15.94 13.38
CA ASN A 387 17.05 -16.03 14.46
C ASN A 387 17.50 -15.31 15.74
N GLY A 388 18.59 -14.54 15.69
CA GLY A 388 19.08 -13.74 16.80
C GLY A 388 18.03 -12.73 17.28
N ASN A 389 18.00 -12.46 18.58
CA ASN A 389 17.21 -11.38 19.16
C ASN A 389 18.10 -10.14 19.32
N HIS A 390 17.82 -9.12 18.50
CA HIS A 390 18.56 -7.86 18.47
C HIS A 390 17.76 -6.68 19.05
N ALA A 391 16.65 -6.92 19.77
CA ALA A 391 15.73 -5.86 20.21
C ALA A 391 16.41 -4.73 21.01
N ALA A 392 17.41 -5.07 21.85
CA ALA A 392 18.12 -4.09 22.67
C ALA A 392 19.11 -3.22 21.88
N ASN A 393 19.60 -3.71 20.75
CA ASN A 393 20.52 -2.96 19.89
C ASN A 393 20.40 -3.45 18.44
N PRO A 394 19.32 -3.10 17.74
CA PRO A 394 19.05 -3.63 16.41
C PRO A 394 20.02 -3.05 15.38
N THR A 395 20.30 -3.81 14.33
CA THR A 395 20.91 -3.23 13.13
C THR A 395 19.98 -2.16 12.54
N SER A 396 20.52 -1.03 12.10
CA SER A 396 19.74 0.07 11.52
C SER A 396 20.31 0.54 10.18
N LEU A 397 19.44 0.77 9.21
CA LEU A 397 19.75 1.06 7.82
C LEU A 397 19.13 2.42 7.46
N HIS A 398 19.92 3.34 6.90
CA HIS A 398 19.52 4.73 6.70
C HIS A 398 19.87 5.23 5.30
N ASP A 399 18.94 5.88 4.60
CA ASP A 399 19.21 6.48 3.29
C ASP A 399 19.95 5.51 2.36
N LEU A 400 19.42 4.29 2.22
CA LEU A 400 19.97 3.27 1.32
C LEU A 400 19.17 3.26 0.03
N PHE A 401 19.89 3.50 -1.06
CA PHE A 401 19.29 3.60 -2.38
C PHE A 401 19.82 2.48 -3.25
N PHE A 402 18.95 1.84 -4.01
CA PHE A 402 19.28 0.72 -4.87
C PHE A 402 18.87 1.08 -6.30
N ARG A 403 19.79 0.90 -7.24
CA ARG A 403 19.54 1.18 -8.65
C ARG A 403 19.86 -0.04 -9.50
N ILE A 404 18.94 -0.37 -10.41
CA ILE A 404 19.06 -1.52 -11.30
C ILE A 404 18.72 -1.06 -12.72
N GLY A 405 19.74 -0.72 -13.51
CA GLY A 405 19.57 -0.04 -14.80
C GLY A 405 19.76 1.48 -14.71
N GLY A 406 19.46 2.18 -15.80
CA GLY A 406 19.40 3.64 -15.88
C GLY A 406 20.74 4.28 -16.23
N ALA A 407 21.80 4.03 -15.46
CA ALA A 407 23.15 4.50 -15.83
C ALA A 407 23.87 3.54 -16.79
N ALA A 408 23.62 2.24 -16.62
CA ALA A 408 24.13 1.13 -17.41
C ALA A 408 23.25 -0.10 -17.16
N ILE A 409 23.50 -1.22 -17.85
CA ILE A 409 22.82 -2.49 -17.55
C ILE A 409 23.16 -2.92 -16.11
N GLY A 410 22.13 -3.18 -15.30
CA GLY A 410 22.24 -3.73 -13.96
C GLY A 410 21.23 -4.85 -13.74
N LYS A 411 21.61 -5.93 -13.04
CA LYS A 411 20.73 -7.09 -12.80
C LYS A 411 20.87 -7.66 -11.39
N ASN A 412 19.75 -8.07 -10.82
CA ASN A 412 19.73 -8.84 -9.58
C ASN A 412 18.47 -9.73 -9.44
N ASP A 413 18.47 -10.66 -8.49
CA ASP A 413 17.23 -11.34 -8.08
C ASP A 413 16.45 -10.45 -7.09
N ALA A 414 17.04 -10.10 -5.94
CA ALA A 414 16.45 -9.18 -4.96
C ALA A 414 17.38 -8.00 -4.66
N SER A 415 16.91 -6.78 -4.36
CA SER A 415 17.84 -5.69 -4.03
C SER A 415 18.31 -5.76 -2.58
N LEU A 416 17.37 -5.84 -1.66
CA LEU A 416 17.60 -5.93 -0.22
C LEU A 416 16.92 -7.17 0.37
N ILE A 417 17.69 -7.98 1.10
CA ILE A 417 17.17 -9.09 1.89
C ILE A 417 17.47 -8.84 3.37
N ILE A 418 16.42 -8.79 4.20
CA ILE A 418 16.53 -8.62 5.65
C ILE A 418 16.16 -9.94 6.34
N ASN A 419 17.15 -10.67 6.84
CA ASN A 419 16.98 -11.92 7.58
C ASN A 419 17.02 -11.72 9.09
N SER A 420 17.86 -10.82 9.60
CA SER A 420 17.95 -10.55 11.03
C SER A 420 16.65 -9.97 11.58
N ASN A 421 16.28 -10.39 12.80
CA ASN A 421 15.14 -9.83 13.50
C ASN A 421 15.41 -8.38 13.97
N HIS A 422 14.35 -7.62 14.24
CA HIS A 422 14.38 -6.27 14.83
C HIS A 422 15.06 -5.18 14.00
N VAL A 423 15.48 -5.45 12.76
CA VAL A 423 16.14 -4.45 11.91
C VAL A 423 15.26 -3.21 11.76
N ILE A 424 15.88 -2.03 11.86
CA ILE A 424 15.24 -0.74 11.63
C ILE A 424 15.68 -0.23 10.26
N GLY A 425 14.75 -0.14 9.32
CA GLY A 425 14.94 0.61 8.08
C GLY A 425 14.40 2.02 8.22
N ASP A 426 15.15 3.02 7.77
CA ASP A 426 14.71 4.41 7.79
C ASP A 426 15.17 5.10 6.51
N HIS A 427 14.22 5.22 5.59
CA HIS A 427 14.34 5.72 4.23
C HIS A 427 15.10 4.79 3.28
N PHE A 428 14.34 4.16 2.40
CA PHE A 428 14.84 3.40 1.26
C PHE A 428 14.25 3.91 -0.03
N TRP A 429 15.05 3.91 -1.09
CA TRP A 429 14.53 3.90 -2.45
C TRP A 429 15.12 2.72 -3.20
N ILE A 430 14.26 1.79 -3.60
CA ILE A 430 14.66 0.57 -4.30
C ILE A 430 14.06 0.65 -5.70
N TRP A 431 14.89 0.96 -6.68
CA TRP A 431 14.43 1.37 -8.00
C TRP A 431 15.02 0.47 -9.08
N ARG A 432 14.18 -0.38 -9.66
CA ARG A 432 14.46 -0.89 -11.00
C ARG A 432 14.18 0.24 -11.99
N ALA A 433 15.20 0.62 -12.76
CA ALA A 433 15.10 1.78 -13.62
C ALA A 433 13.98 1.66 -14.66
N ASP A 434 13.14 2.69 -14.77
CA ASP A 434 12.08 2.82 -15.79
C ASP A 434 12.54 3.63 -17.03
N HIS A 435 13.67 4.34 -16.91
CA HIS A 435 14.30 5.13 -17.97
C HIS A 435 15.83 5.17 -17.85
N GLY A 436 16.49 5.60 -18.93
CA GLY A 436 17.96 5.65 -19.03
C GLY A 436 18.56 4.47 -19.81
N ALA A 437 19.87 4.29 -19.69
CA ALA A 437 20.61 3.23 -20.37
C ALA A 437 20.42 1.86 -19.71
N GLY A 438 20.35 0.80 -20.53
CA GLY A 438 20.22 -0.58 -20.06
C GLY A 438 18.88 -0.89 -19.40
N VAL A 439 17.81 -0.23 -19.85
CA VAL A 439 16.46 -0.35 -19.31
C VAL A 439 15.54 -1.04 -20.30
N GLY A 440 14.84 -2.06 -19.79
CA GLY A 440 13.81 -2.79 -20.51
C GLY A 440 13.52 -4.13 -19.84
N TRP A 441 12.38 -4.73 -20.17
CA TRP A 441 11.88 -5.95 -19.54
C TRP A 441 12.89 -7.11 -19.52
N THR A 442 13.80 -7.19 -20.49
CA THR A 442 14.84 -8.24 -20.55
C THR A 442 16.25 -7.71 -20.28
N GLU A 443 16.39 -6.40 -20.02
CA GLU A 443 17.68 -5.74 -19.85
C GLU A 443 18.06 -5.60 -18.38
N ASN A 444 17.30 -4.84 -17.59
CA ASN A 444 17.54 -4.62 -16.17
C ASN A 444 16.68 -5.54 -15.29
N ILE A 445 16.91 -6.84 -15.41
CA ILE A 445 16.15 -7.85 -14.67
C ILE A 445 16.33 -7.67 -13.17
N SER A 446 15.22 -7.55 -12.46
CA SER A 446 15.12 -7.46 -11.01
C SER A 446 13.81 -8.08 -10.56
N LYS A 447 13.83 -9.20 -9.82
CA LYS A 447 12.59 -9.90 -9.42
C LYS A 447 11.89 -9.15 -8.30
N ASN A 448 12.57 -8.91 -7.18
CA ASN A 448 12.01 -8.23 -6.02
C ASN A 448 12.89 -7.04 -5.60
N GLY A 449 12.28 -5.99 -5.09
CA GLY A 449 13.04 -4.91 -4.46
C GLY A 449 13.48 -5.29 -3.06
N LEU A 450 12.51 -5.68 -2.23
CA LEU A 450 12.70 -5.96 -0.80
C LEU A 450 12.13 -7.32 -0.44
N ILE A 451 12.92 -8.15 0.26
CA ILE A 451 12.47 -9.36 0.93
C ILE A 451 12.78 -9.25 2.42
N VAL A 452 11.76 -9.38 3.27
CA VAL A 452 11.90 -9.34 4.74
C VAL A 452 11.54 -10.69 5.34
N ASN A 453 12.54 -11.43 5.81
CA ASN A 453 12.38 -12.71 6.50
C ASN A 453 12.43 -12.57 8.03
N GLY A 454 13.16 -11.56 8.53
CA GLY A 454 13.28 -11.30 9.97
C GLY A 454 11.97 -10.85 10.61
N ASN A 455 11.75 -11.26 11.86
CA ASN A 455 10.62 -10.83 12.68
C ASN A 455 10.88 -9.46 13.31
N GLN A 456 9.81 -8.75 13.69
CA GLN A 456 9.85 -7.46 14.40
C GLN A 456 10.64 -6.37 13.64
N VAL A 457 10.75 -6.48 12.31
CA VAL A 457 11.41 -5.47 11.47
C VAL A 457 10.50 -4.25 11.36
N THR A 458 11.08 -3.06 11.56
CA THR A 458 10.38 -1.78 11.43
C THR A 458 11.00 -0.98 10.29
N ILE A 459 10.20 -0.50 9.35
CA ILE A 459 10.66 0.35 8.24
C ILE A 459 9.89 1.66 8.22
N TYR A 460 10.60 2.77 8.16
CA TYR A 460 10.07 4.12 7.94
C TYR A 460 10.45 4.58 6.53
N GLY A 461 9.51 5.14 5.77
CA GLY A 461 9.79 5.73 4.45
C GLY A 461 10.27 4.71 3.40
N LEU A 462 9.42 3.76 3.02
CA LEU A 462 9.76 2.73 2.02
C LEU A 462 9.28 3.13 0.62
N PHE A 463 10.21 3.40 -0.31
CA PHE A 463 9.94 3.63 -1.73
C PHE A 463 10.50 2.45 -2.53
N ASN A 464 9.67 1.75 -3.33
CA ASN A 464 10.08 0.50 -3.98
C ASN A 464 9.34 0.26 -5.31
N GLU A 465 10.06 0.26 -6.43
CA GLU A 465 9.47 0.53 -7.75
C GLU A 465 9.99 -0.38 -8.89
N HIS A 466 9.06 -0.72 -9.79
CA HIS A 466 9.23 -1.31 -11.12
C HIS A 466 9.85 -2.71 -11.23
N HIS A 467 10.01 -3.46 -10.14
CA HIS A 467 10.49 -4.84 -10.13
C HIS A 467 9.53 -5.82 -10.86
N HIS A 468 10.04 -6.96 -11.32
CA HIS A 468 9.30 -7.91 -12.17
C HIS A 468 8.26 -8.72 -11.40
N GLU A 469 8.50 -9.00 -10.13
CA GLU A 469 7.60 -9.75 -9.25
C GLU A 469 7.08 -8.82 -8.14
N TYR A 470 6.91 -9.33 -6.92
CA TYR A 470 6.50 -8.50 -5.79
C TYR A 470 7.57 -7.43 -5.52
N GLN A 471 7.18 -6.15 -5.49
CA GLN A 471 8.12 -5.07 -5.18
C GLN A 471 8.66 -5.31 -3.76
N THR A 472 7.74 -5.56 -2.82
CA THR A 472 8.03 -5.94 -1.43
C THR A 472 7.38 -7.29 -1.10
N LEU A 473 8.18 -8.24 -0.60
CA LEU A 473 7.73 -9.50 -0.03
C LEU A 473 8.08 -9.58 1.46
N TRP A 474 7.06 -9.73 2.30
CA TRP A 474 7.19 -9.78 3.75
C TRP A 474 6.82 -11.16 4.30
N ASN A 475 7.81 -11.86 4.87
CA ASN A 475 7.70 -13.22 5.39
C ASN A 475 7.78 -13.29 6.92
N GLY A 476 8.29 -12.26 7.60
CA GLY A 476 8.43 -12.21 9.06
C GLY A 476 7.19 -11.69 9.80
N ASN A 477 6.97 -12.14 11.04
CA ASN A 477 5.90 -11.64 11.91
C ASN A 477 6.33 -10.37 12.64
N GLY A 478 5.37 -9.58 13.11
CA GLY A 478 5.65 -8.35 13.87
C GLY A 478 6.14 -7.20 13.03
N GLY A 479 5.98 -7.30 11.71
CA GLY A 479 6.46 -6.30 10.77
C GLY A 479 5.69 -4.99 10.92
N ARG A 480 6.41 -3.88 10.90
CA ARG A 480 5.82 -2.54 10.94
C ARG A 480 6.37 -1.68 9.82
N VAL A 481 5.49 -1.10 9.01
CA VAL A 481 5.90 -0.17 7.95
C VAL A 481 5.14 1.14 8.07
N TYR A 482 5.87 2.24 8.14
CA TYR A 482 5.33 3.58 8.17
C TYR A 482 5.71 4.29 6.88
N PHE A 483 4.68 4.60 6.08
CA PHE A 483 4.79 5.09 4.71
C PHE A 483 5.33 4.06 3.73
N TYR A 484 4.57 3.85 2.65
CA TYR A 484 4.97 3.08 1.49
C TYR A 484 4.58 3.83 0.21
N GLN A 485 5.51 3.91 -0.75
CA GLN A 485 5.23 4.34 -2.11
C GLN A 485 5.82 3.32 -3.09
N SER A 486 5.07 3.05 -4.15
CA SER A 486 5.49 2.14 -5.20
C SER A 486 4.81 2.45 -6.52
N GLU A 487 5.54 2.20 -7.59
CA GLU A 487 5.02 2.10 -8.94
C GLU A 487 5.30 0.70 -9.52
N ILE A 488 4.29 0.10 -10.12
CA ILE A 488 4.39 -1.18 -10.82
C ILE A 488 5.20 -1.00 -12.13
N PRO A 489 5.95 -2.02 -12.63
CA PRO A 489 6.70 -1.92 -13.88
C PRO A 489 5.86 -1.43 -15.05
N TYR A 490 6.37 -0.43 -15.76
CA TYR A 490 5.69 0.14 -16.92
C TYR A 490 5.78 -0.77 -18.16
N ASP A 491 6.87 -1.50 -18.25
CA ASP A 491 7.36 -2.17 -19.45
C ASP A 491 6.96 -3.66 -19.53
N VAL A 492 5.88 -4.02 -18.84
CA VAL A 492 5.31 -5.37 -18.92
C VAL A 492 4.84 -5.65 -20.35
N PRO A 493 5.36 -6.68 -21.04
CA PRO A 493 5.13 -6.85 -22.48
C PRO A 493 3.77 -7.46 -22.83
N SER A 494 3.16 -8.23 -21.91
CA SER A 494 1.84 -8.84 -22.10
C SER A 494 1.30 -9.39 -20.77
N GLN A 495 -0.03 -9.55 -20.67
CA GLN A 495 -0.64 -10.18 -19.50
C GLN A 495 -0.11 -11.60 -19.27
N ALA A 496 -0.03 -12.43 -20.32
CA ALA A 496 0.42 -13.82 -20.20
C ALA A 496 1.88 -13.94 -19.74
N GLY A 497 2.71 -12.92 -20.01
CA GLY A 497 4.10 -12.85 -19.55
C GLY A 497 4.26 -12.35 -18.12
N TRP A 498 3.18 -11.91 -17.46
CA TRP A 498 3.21 -11.32 -16.12
C TRP A 498 1.99 -11.75 -15.31
N MET A 499 2.10 -12.96 -14.77
CA MET A 499 1.10 -13.59 -13.92
C MET A 499 1.80 -14.18 -12.70
N SER A 500 1.19 -14.02 -11.52
CA SER A 500 1.65 -14.64 -10.28
C SER A 500 0.88 -15.95 -10.00
N GLN A 501 1.21 -16.58 -8.88
CA GLN A 501 0.54 -17.80 -8.39
C GLN A 501 0.45 -18.90 -9.46
N ASN A 502 1.57 -19.19 -10.13
CA ASN A 502 1.65 -20.19 -11.20
C ASN A 502 0.71 -19.91 -12.40
N GLY A 503 0.49 -18.63 -12.71
CA GLY A 503 -0.28 -18.23 -13.88
C GLY A 503 -1.77 -18.00 -13.62
N THR A 504 -2.23 -18.07 -12.36
CA THR A 504 -3.66 -17.95 -12.03
C THR A 504 -4.09 -16.54 -11.62
N VAL A 505 -3.16 -15.65 -11.28
CA VAL A 505 -3.44 -14.28 -10.84
C VAL A 505 -2.74 -13.28 -11.74
N ASN A 506 -3.45 -12.21 -12.11
CA ASN A 506 -2.92 -11.16 -12.97
C ASN A 506 -1.86 -10.33 -12.22
N GLY A 507 -0.62 -10.35 -12.71
CA GLY A 507 0.48 -9.58 -12.12
C GLY A 507 0.89 -10.02 -10.73
N TYR A 508 1.85 -9.27 -10.17
CA TYR A 508 2.37 -9.45 -8.81
C TYR A 508 2.05 -8.20 -8.00
N ALA A 509 1.45 -8.36 -6.82
CA ALA A 509 1.16 -7.24 -5.94
C ALA A 509 2.41 -6.42 -5.63
N SER A 510 2.24 -5.12 -5.46
CA SER A 510 3.34 -4.25 -5.04
C SER A 510 3.82 -4.62 -3.63
N TYR A 511 2.89 -4.78 -2.70
CA TYR A 511 3.17 -5.15 -1.32
C TYR A 511 2.52 -6.48 -0.95
N LYS A 512 3.32 -7.55 -0.81
CA LYS A 512 2.88 -8.89 -0.44
C LYS A 512 3.33 -9.23 0.99
N VAL A 513 2.37 -9.47 1.87
CA VAL A 513 2.60 -10.19 3.14
C VAL A 513 2.28 -11.66 2.90
N ALA A 514 3.21 -12.55 3.22
CA ALA A 514 3.07 -13.99 2.99
C ALA A 514 1.92 -14.59 3.81
N ASP A 515 1.28 -15.62 3.28
CA ASP A 515 0.03 -16.15 3.81
C ASP A 515 0.16 -16.75 5.22
N HIS A 516 1.38 -17.15 5.61
CA HIS A 516 1.67 -17.69 6.94
C HIS A 516 1.91 -16.62 8.01
N VAL A 517 1.97 -15.34 7.64
CA VAL A 517 2.18 -14.24 8.59
C VAL A 517 0.90 -14.01 9.39
N THR A 518 1.07 -13.91 10.70
CA THR A 518 -0.04 -13.76 11.66
C THR A 518 -0.12 -12.37 12.27
N ASP A 519 0.98 -11.62 12.24
CA ASP A 519 1.08 -10.28 12.80
C ASP A 519 1.89 -9.38 11.85
N HIS A 520 1.27 -8.30 11.37
CA HIS A 520 1.89 -7.30 10.50
C HIS A 520 1.04 -6.03 10.46
N GLU A 521 1.65 -4.85 10.52
CA GLU A 521 0.92 -3.59 10.56
C GLU A 521 1.60 -2.54 9.66
N VAL A 522 0.83 -1.87 8.81
CA VAL A 522 1.38 -0.88 7.88
C VAL A 522 0.48 0.33 7.73
N TRP A 523 1.07 1.52 7.62
CA TRP A 523 0.39 2.81 7.56
C TRP A 523 0.78 3.61 6.31
N GLY A 524 -0.21 4.09 5.56
CA GLY A 524 -0.05 5.03 4.45
C GLY A 524 0.65 4.41 3.24
N LEU A 525 -0.06 3.57 2.48
CA LEU A 525 0.46 2.89 1.28
C LEU A 525 -0.06 3.55 0.00
N GLY A 526 0.85 3.89 -0.91
CA GLY A 526 0.54 4.31 -2.28
C GLY A 526 1.08 3.31 -3.30
N VAL A 527 0.20 2.78 -4.16
CA VAL A 527 0.57 1.85 -5.26
C VAL A 527 0.06 2.39 -6.60
N TYR A 528 0.97 2.76 -7.49
CA TYR A 528 0.63 3.42 -8.75
C TYR A 528 0.93 2.54 -9.97
N SER A 529 0.24 2.80 -11.08
CA SER A 529 0.45 2.08 -12.34
C SER A 529 0.44 3.01 -13.56
N PHE A 530 1.44 2.82 -14.43
CA PHE A 530 1.57 3.48 -15.74
C PHE A 530 1.98 2.45 -16.80
N PHE A 531 1.23 1.35 -16.95
CA PHE A 531 1.59 0.31 -17.93
C PHE A 531 1.74 0.90 -19.35
N ARG A 532 2.98 1.13 -19.80
CA ARG A 532 3.31 1.85 -21.02
C ARG A 532 3.22 0.96 -22.25
N ASP A 533 3.56 -0.31 -22.09
CA ASP A 533 3.85 -1.18 -23.24
C ASP A 533 2.69 -2.12 -23.61
N ALA A 534 1.79 -2.43 -22.67
CA ALA A 534 0.63 -3.29 -22.92
C ALA A 534 -0.56 -2.98 -21.98
N PRO A 535 -1.81 -3.33 -22.37
CA PRO A 535 -3.01 -3.18 -21.53
C PRO A 535 -3.07 -4.27 -20.46
N VAL A 536 -2.14 -4.23 -19.51
CA VAL A 536 -1.95 -5.22 -18.46
C VAL A 536 -2.80 -4.87 -17.24
N LYS A 537 -3.30 -5.91 -16.58
CA LYS A 537 -4.06 -5.83 -15.35
C LYS A 537 -3.20 -6.34 -14.21
N LEU A 538 -3.26 -5.64 -13.08
CA LEU A 538 -2.80 -6.13 -11.79
C LEU A 538 -4.03 -6.46 -10.94
N GLU A 539 -4.12 -7.69 -10.44
CA GLU A 539 -5.28 -8.14 -9.65
C GLU A 539 -5.44 -7.32 -8.36
N SER A 540 -4.36 -7.12 -7.61
CA SER A 540 -4.37 -6.30 -6.42
C SER A 540 -3.06 -5.55 -6.23
N GLY A 541 -3.15 -4.28 -5.82
CA GLY A 541 -1.98 -3.49 -5.44
C GLY A 541 -1.27 -4.06 -4.21
N ILE A 542 -2.04 -4.55 -3.24
CA ILE A 542 -1.57 -5.08 -1.96
C ILE A 542 -2.18 -6.46 -1.72
N GLU A 543 -1.38 -7.42 -1.26
CA GLU A 543 -1.84 -8.76 -0.89
C GLU A 543 -1.41 -9.08 0.54
N VAL A 544 -2.39 -9.38 1.41
CA VAL A 544 -2.16 -9.67 2.84
C VAL A 544 -3.04 -10.83 3.32
N PRO A 545 -2.59 -11.66 4.28
CA PRO A 545 -3.42 -12.72 4.84
C PRO A 545 -4.61 -12.15 5.64
N ASP A 546 -5.72 -12.90 5.65
CA ASP A 546 -6.89 -12.60 6.50
C ASP A 546 -6.69 -13.10 7.94
N THR A 547 -5.73 -12.50 8.64
CA THR A 547 -5.40 -12.84 10.03
C THR A 547 -5.63 -11.65 10.95
N ALA A 548 -6.16 -11.87 12.16
CA ALA A 548 -6.50 -10.80 13.11
C ALA A 548 -5.36 -9.83 13.45
N GLY A 549 -4.11 -10.30 13.45
CA GLY A 549 -2.93 -9.46 13.69
C GLY A 549 -2.40 -8.73 12.46
N VAL A 550 -3.02 -8.90 11.28
CA VAL A 550 -2.58 -8.28 10.03
C VAL A 550 -3.50 -7.12 9.68
N LYS A 551 -2.93 -5.90 9.65
CA LYS A 551 -3.68 -4.67 9.42
C LYS A 551 -2.99 -3.75 8.44
N VAL A 552 -3.81 -3.05 7.67
CA VAL A 552 -3.40 -2.03 6.72
C VAL A 552 -4.22 -0.78 6.99
N HIS A 553 -3.54 0.30 7.32
CA HIS A 553 -4.12 1.61 7.56
C HIS A 553 -3.81 2.50 6.36
N HIS A 554 -4.86 3.03 5.74
CA HIS A 554 -4.81 4.02 4.67
C HIS A 554 -4.00 3.57 3.44
N ALA A 555 -4.67 2.91 2.50
CA ALA A 555 -4.09 2.52 1.21
C ALA A 555 -4.75 3.29 0.06
N THR A 556 -3.95 3.70 -0.92
CA THR A 556 -4.40 4.33 -2.16
C THR A 556 -3.77 3.62 -3.36
N SER A 557 -4.57 3.35 -4.39
CA SER A 557 -4.08 2.89 -5.69
C SER A 557 -4.45 3.89 -6.78
N ILE A 558 -3.53 4.11 -7.74
CA ILE A 558 -3.63 5.17 -8.73
C ILE A 558 -3.21 4.67 -10.12
N TRP A 559 -3.93 5.13 -11.15
CA TRP A 559 -3.63 4.85 -12.54
C TRP A 559 -3.17 6.14 -13.23
N LEU A 560 -1.94 6.17 -13.71
CA LEU A 560 -1.23 7.38 -14.13
C LEU A 560 -1.26 7.60 -15.64
N ALA A 561 -2.40 7.40 -16.30
CA ALA A 561 -2.54 7.57 -17.75
C ALA A 561 -1.77 6.54 -18.61
N GLY A 562 -1.66 5.29 -18.15
CA GLY A 562 -1.06 4.19 -18.91
C GLY A 562 -1.86 3.76 -20.16
N THR A 563 -1.50 2.61 -20.73
CA THR A 563 -2.14 2.03 -21.92
C THR A 563 -3.62 1.79 -21.66
N PRO A 564 -4.55 2.27 -22.52
CA PRO A 564 -5.98 2.03 -22.34
C PRO A 564 -6.31 0.53 -22.19
N GLY A 565 -7.10 0.19 -21.19
CA GLY A 565 -7.43 -1.20 -20.84
C GLY A 565 -6.55 -1.82 -19.76
N SER A 566 -5.46 -1.14 -19.38
CA SER A 566 -4.72 -1.47 -18.16
C SER A 566 -5.45 -1.01 -16.89
N GLU A 567 -5.22 -1.70 -15.78
CA GLU A 567 -5.86 -1.40 -14.50
C GLU A 567 -5.12 -2.00 -13.30
N ILE A 568 -5.47 -1.50 -12.11
CA ILE A 568 -5.35 -2.24 -10.86
C ILE A 568 -6.77 -2.63 -10.46
N THR A 569 -7.09 -3.92 -10.34
CA THR A 569 -8.47 -4.40 -10.11
C THR A 569 -8.93 -4.11 -8.67
N HIS A 570 -8.04 -4.29 -7.69
CA HIS A 570 -8.30 -4.05 -6.27
C HIS A 570 -7.14 -3.32 -5.57
N VAL A 571 -7.45 -2.59 -4.51
CA VAL A 571 -6.43 -1.91 -3.69
C VAL A 571 -5.73 -2.93 -2.78
N ILE A 572 -6.52 -3.71 -2.01
CA ILE A 572 -6.04 -4.73 -1.07
C ILE A 572 -6.81 -6.03 -1.27
N ASN A 573 -6.15 -7.13 -1.59
CA ASN A 573 -6.78 -8.42 -1.89
C ASN A 573 -7.96 -8.28 -2.89
N LYS A 574 -9.19 -8.29 -2.39
CA LYS A 574 -10.45 -8.12 -3.15
C LYS A 574 -11.22 -6.86 -2.74
N LEU A 575 -10.57 -5.96 -2.01
CA LEU A 575 -11.10 -4.73 -1.42
C LEU A 575 -10.59 -3.50 -2.16
N GLY A 576 -11.43 -2.46 -2.17
CA GLY A 576 -11.20 -1.27 -2.97
C GLY A 576 -11.65 -1.47 -4.42
N GLY A 577 -12.13 -0.39 -5.02
CA GLY A 577 -12.59 -0.40 -6.40
C GLY A 577 -11.45 -0.55 -7.39
N ARG A 578 -11.85 -0.82 -8.64
CA ARG A 578 -10.95 -0.84 -9.79
C ARG A 578 -10.41 0.57 -10.07
N VAL A 579 -9.12 0.64 -10.34
CA VAL A 579 -8.42 1.86 -10.74
C VAL A 579 -8.07 1.76 -12.23
N TYR A 580 -8.65 2.65 -13.05
CA TYR A 580 -8.54 2.67 -14.51
C TYR A 580 -8.93 4.05 -15.07
N ALA A 581 -8.34 4.43 -16.21
CA ALA A 581 -8.68 5.65 -16.94
C ALA A 581 -8.65 6.93 -16.08
N ASN A 582 -8.93 8.08 -16.71
CA ASN A 582 -9.13 9.36 -16.02
C ASN A 582 -10.55 9.91 -16.24
N SER A 583 -11.44 9.09 -16.80
CA SER A 583 -12.85 9.42 -17.04
C SER A 583 -13.73 8.19 -16.78
N PRO A 584 -14.62 8.25 -15.77
CA PRO A 584 -14.83 9.39 -14.88
C PRO A 584 -13.63 9.57 -13.90
N ALA A 585 -13.48 10.74 -13.28
CA ALA A 585 -12.27 11.12 -12.54
C ALA A 585 -11.96 10.17 -11.36
N GLU A 586 -13.01 9.65 -10.72
CA GLU A 586 -12.94 8.65 -9.65
C GLU A 586 -12.37 7.30 -10.11
N GLY A 587 -12.34 7.01 -11.42
CA GLY A 587 -11.68 5.82 -11.95
C GLY A 587 -10.17 5.84 -11.75
N MET A 588 -9.55 7.02 -11.72
CA MET A 588 -8.09 7.17 -11.65
C MET A 588 -7.50 6.79 -10.29
N ARG A 589 -8.29 6.85 -9.21
CA ARG A 589 -7.81 6.65 -7.83
C ARG A 589 -8.87 5.96 -6.99
N GLN A 590 -8.45 4.94 -6.25
CA GLN A 590 -9.27 4.26 -5.25
C GLN A 590 -8.52 4.18 -3.93
N THR A 591 -9.26 4.15 -2.83
CA THR A 591 -8.70 4.13 -1.48
C THR A 591 -9.38 3.06 -0.62
N VAL A 592 -8.64 2.54 0.35
CA VAL A 592 -9.14 1.70 1.43
C VAL A 592 -8.65 2.31 2.74
N ASN A 593 -9.57 2.71 3.61
CA ASN A 593 -9.21 3.34 4.88
C ASN A 593 -8.58 2.32 5.84
N GLU A 594 -9.24 1.18 6.02
CA GLU A 594 -8.83 0.18 7.01
C GLU A 594 -9.01 -1.22 6.43
N PHE A 595 -8.01 -2.06 6.67
CA PHE A 595 -8.11 -3.51 6.59
C PHE A 595 -7.66 -4.08 7.93
N ILE A 596 -8.48 -4.92 8.51
CA ILE A 596 -8.15 -5.72 9.68
C ILE A 596 -8.54 -7.15 9.31
N GLY A 597 -7.56 -8.05 9.26
CA GLY A 597 -7.87 -9.45 9.01
C GLY A 597 -8.80 -10.00 10.10
N THR A 598 -9.64 -10.94 9.75
CA THR A 598 -10.66 -11.48 10.66
C THR A 598 -10.22 -12.77 11.34
N GLY A 599 -9.21 -13.45 10.80
CA GLY A 599 -8.75 -14.76 11.28
C GLY A 599 -9.75 -15.90 11.03
N THR A 600 -10.81 -15.65 10.24
CA THR A 600 -11.88 -16.64 10.00
C THR A 600 -11.64 -17.53 8.78
N GLY A 601 -10.49 -17.39 8.09
CA GLY A 601 -10.10 -18.26 6.99
C GLY A 601 -11.05 -18.22 5.78
N GLY A 602 -11.81 -17.13 5.63
CA GLY A 602 -12.70 -16.88 4.49
C GLY A 602 -12.21 -15.69 3.66
N PRO A 603 -12.61 -15.60 2.38
CA PRO A 603 -12.29 -14.42 1.58
C PRO A 603 -12.84 -13.18 2.29
N GLY A 604 -11.95 -12.21 2.51
CA GLY A 604 -12.21 -10.97 3.24
C GLY A 604 -13.59 -10.38 2.91
N VAL A 605 -14.26 -9.94 3.97
CA VAL A 605 -15.55 -9.24 3.91
C VAL A 605 -15.46 -8.13 2.85
N PRO A 606 -16.19 -8.22 1.73
CA PRO A 606 -16.09 -7.21 0.67
C PRO A 606 -16.65 -5.87 1.17
N GLY A 607 -15.75 -4.93 1.45
CA GLY A 607 -16.03 -3.51 1.64
C GLY A 607 -16.15 -2.78 0.30
N GLY A 608 -17.22 -3.08 -0.45
CA GLY A 608 -17.63 -2.21 -1.56
C GLY A 608 -18.30 -0.93 -1.04
N PRO A 609 -18.50 0.11 -1.86
CA PRO A 609 -19.37 1.22 -1.48
C PRO A 609 -20.77 0.67 -1.16
N GLU A 610 -21.19 0.87 0.09
CA GLU A 610 -22.47 0.36 0.61
C GLU A 610 -23.59 1.34 0.25
N THR A 611 -24.56 0.88 -0.55
CA THR A 611 -25.75 1.63 -0.91
C THR A 611 -26.86 1.34 0.09
N ALA A 612 -27.45 2.38 0.70
CA ALA A 612 -28.63 2.22 1.54
C ALA A 612 -29.81 1.73 0.69
N LEU A 613 -30.50 0.69 1.16
CA LEU A 613 -31.72 0.21 0.54
C LEU A 613 -32.84 1.25 0.69
N ASP A 614 -33.66 1.38 -0.36
CA ASP A 614 -34.88 2.18 -0.29
C ASP A 614 -35.86 1.54 0.71
N ARG A 615 -36.21 2.33 1.73
CA ARG A 615 -37.09 1.94 2.84
C ARG A 615 -38.56 2.25 2.56
N THR A 616 -38.89 2.79 1.38
CA THR A 616 -40.25 3.12 0.99
C THR A 616 -41.16 1.89 1.11
N GLY A 617 -42.21 2.02 1.92
CA GLY A 617 -43.20 0.96 2.15
C GLY A 617 -42.81 -0.09 3.21
N TRP A 618 -41.64 0.00 3.82
CA TRP A 618 -41.25 -0.87 4.92
C TRP A 618 -42.10 -0.58 6.17
N THR A 619 -42.30 -1.58 7.02
CA THR A 619 -42.99 -1.42 8.30
C THR A 619 -42.14 -1.93 9.44
N ALA A 620 -42.19 -1.28 10.60
CA ALA A 620 -41.53 -1.74 11.80
C ALA A 620 -42.51 -1.96 12.95
N SER A 621 -42.18 -2.91 13.82
CA SER A 621 -42.88 -3.18 15.08
C SER A 621 -41.87 -3.35 16.21
N SER A 622 -42.29 -3.12 17.45
CA SER A 622 -41.42 -3.21 18.62
C SER A 622 -42.09 -3.96 19.76
N SER A 623 -41.26 -4.54 20.63
CA SER A 623 -41.66 -5.08 21.93
C SER A 623 -40.64 -4.61 22.97
N PRO A 624 -41.05 -3.86 24.01
CA PRO A 624 -42.40 -3.33 24.24
C PRO A 624 -42.80 -2.26 23.21
N SER A 625 -44.10 -2.01 23.08
CA SER A 625 -44.62 -0.85 22.36
C SER A 625 -44.64 0.38 23.26
N SER A 626 -44.49 1.57 22.66
CA SER A 626 -44.52 2.86 23.37
C SER A 626 -45.24 3.93 22.54
N GLY A 627 -45.33 5.15 23.07
CA GLY A 627 -45.87 6.31 22.33
C GLY A 627 -44.97 6.81 21.19
N ASP A 628 -43.67 6.55 21.26
CA ASP A 628 -42.72 6.81 20.18
C ASP A 628 -42.76 5.60 19.22
N VAL A 629 -43.65 5.66 18.22
CA VAL A 629 -43.96 4.51 17.36
C VAL A 629 -42.80 4.05 16.49
N ALA A 630 -42.73 2.74 16.20
CA ALA A 630 -41.63 2.13 15.45
C ALA A 630 -41.55 2.62 13.99
N ALA A 631 -42.60 3.22 13.42
CA ALA A 631 -42.53 3.79 12.08
C ALA A 631 -41.53 4.96 11.98
N ASN A 632 -41.28 5.67 13.08
CA ASN A 632 -40.40 6.84 13.10
C ASN A 632 -38.93 6.50 12.84
N LEU A 633 -38.48 5.24 13.01
CA LEU A 633 -37.11 4.85 12.66
C LEU A 633 -36.89 4.67 11.14
N LEU A 634 -37.97 4.74 10.35
CA LEU A 634 -37.99 4.53 8.90
C LEU A 634 -38.48 5.76 8.13
N ASP A 635 -38.58 6.94 8.75
CA ASP A 635 -39.22 8.12 8.12
C ASP A 635 -38.23 9.09 7.44
N GLY A 636 -36.91 8.88 7.61
CA GLY A 636 -35.89 9.73 6.98
C GLY A 636 -35.65 11.03 7.74
N SER A 637 -36.14 11.16 8.97
CA SER A 637 -36.11 12.38 9.76
C SER A 637 -35.43 12.16 11.11
N MET A 638 -34.24 12.76 11.26
CA MET A 638 -33.55 12.81 12.57
C MET A 638 -34.30 13.60 13.65
N ALA A 639 -35.39 14.30 13.32
CA ALA A 639 -36.22 15.02 14.29
C ALA A 639 -37.18 14.09 15.07
N THR A 640 -37.55 12.96 14.47
CA THR A 640 -38.46 11.95 15.00
C THR A 640 -37.66 10.74 15.50
N ARG A 641 -38.25 9.92 16.37
CA ARG A 641 -37.60 8.70 16.89
C ARG A 641 -38.61 7.63 17.27
N TRP A 642 -38.17 6.38 17.25
CA TRP A 642 -38.76 5.30 18.05
C TRP A 642 -38.04 5.22 19.40
N SER A 643 -38.76 4.85 20.47
CA SER A 643 -38.15 4.46 21.74
C SER A 643 -38.88 3.29 22.38
N ALA A 644 -38.16 2.51 23.20
CA ALA A 644 -38.75 1.42 23.98
C ALA A 644 -39.70 1.93 25.09
N GLY A 645 -39.69 3.23 25.42
CA GLY A 645 -40.51 3.83 26.48
C GLY A 645 -40.19 3.35 27.90
N THR A 646 -39.10 2.60 28.07
CA THR A 646 -38.64 2.04 29.34
C THR A 646 -37.12 1.88 29.32
N ALA A 647 -36.52 1.66 30.49
CA ALA A 647 -35.08 1.41 30.63
C ALA A 647 -34.64 0.18 29.81
N MET A 648 -33.41 0.20 29.29
CA MET A 648 -32.83 -0.91 28.55
C MET A 648 -32.82 -2.19 29.38
N ALA A 649 -33.47 -3.22 28.86
CA ALA A 649 -33.46 -4.56 29.42
C ALA A 649 -33.26 -5.60 28.31
N PRO A 650 -32.48 -6.66 28.55
CA PRO A 650 -32.28 -7.71 27.56
C PRO A 650 -33.60 -8.30 27.08
N GLY A 651 -33.73 -8.51 25.77
CA GLY A 651 -34.93 -9.07 25.14
C GLY A 651 -35.90 -8.03 24.57
N GLN A 652 -35.66 -6.73 24.77
CA GLN A 652 -36.33 -5.69 23.98
C GLN A 652 -35.99 -5.88 22.50
N SER A 653 -36.97 -5.75 21.61
CA SER A 653 -36.75 -6.05 20.20
C SER A 653 -37.49 -5.14 19.23
N LEU A 654 -36.90 -4.97 18.05
CA LEU A 654 -37.48 -4.37 16.85
C LEU A 654 -37.56 -5.41 15.74
N THR A 655 -38.66 -5.42 15.00
CA THR A 655 -38.82 -6.23 13.78
C THR A 655 -39.18 -5.32 12.61
N ILE A 656 -38.37 -5.38 11.56
CA ILE A 656 -38.53 -4.64 10.31
C ILE A 656 -38.99 -5.62 9.23
N ASP A 657 -40.09 -5.31 8.55
CA ASP A 657 -40.59 -6.02 7.37
C ASP A 657 -40.32 -5.15 6.13
N MET A 658 -39.38 -5.60 5.29
CA MET A 658 -38.99 -4.92 4.05
C MET A 658 -39.96 -5.17 2.89
N LYS A 659 -41.07 -5.88 3.15
CA LYS A 659 -42.14 -6.28 2.21
C LYS A 659 -41.75 -7.27 1.11
N ALA A 660 -40.48 -7.36 0.78
CA ALA A 660 -39.90 -8.35 -0.11
C ALA A 660 -38.54 -8.80 0.42
N ALA A 661 -38.07 -9.96 -0.04
CA ALA A 661 -36.70 -10.37 0.22
C ALA A 661 -35.73 -9.37 -0.43
N LYS A 662 -34.74 -8.92 0.34
CA LYS A 662 -33.66 -8.03 -0.10
C LYS A 662 -32.32 -8.68 0.23
N SER A 663 -31.31 -8.37 -0.59
CA SER A 663 -29.92 -8.69 -0.31
C SER A 663 -29.29 -7.54 0.45
N PHE A 664 -28.66 -7.80 1.60
CA PHE A 664 -28.04 -6.79 2.45
C PHE A 664 -26.98 -7.40 3.37
N ASN A 665 -26.04 -6.58 3.83
CA ASN A 665 -24.92 -7.01 4.66
C ASN A 665 -24.63 -6.06 5.84
N LYS A 666 -25.42 -5.01 6.01
CA LYS A 666 -25.23 -4.07 7.12
C LYS A 666 -26.54 -3.47 7.59
N VAL A 667 -26.67 -3.31 8.90
CA VAL A 667 -27.71 -2.52 9.57
C VAL A 667 -27.03 -1.42 10.38
N VAL A 668 -27.50 -0.19 10.22
CA VAL A 668 -27.04 0.99 10.98
C VAL A 668 -28.20 1.52 11.80
N MET A 669 -27.99 1.63 13.11
CA MET A 669 -28.95 2.18 14.07
C MET A 669 -28.43 3.52 14.58
N ASN A 670 -29.10 4.62 14.22
CA ASN A 670 -28.67 5.96 14.56
C ASN A 670 -29.59 6.59 15.62
N SER A 671 -29.00 6.92 16.77
CA SER A 671 -29.63 7.54 17.94
C SER A 671 -29.18 8.99 18.15
N THR A 672 -28.48 9.59 17.18
CA THR A 672 -27.88 10.94 17.30
C THR A 672 -28.93 12.00 17.61
N GLY A 673 -28.78 12.68 18.77
CA GLY A 673 -29.82 13.54 19.34
C GLY A 673 -30.57 12.90 20.52
N SER A 674 -30.26 11.65 20.83
CA SER A 674 -30.55 10.91 22.07
C SER A 674 -29.27 10.12 22.43
N ASN A 675 -28.17 10.83 22.68
CA ASN A 675 -26.81 10.28 22.52
C ASN A 675 -26.47 9.10 23.45
N ASP A 676 -27.20 8.93 24.55
CA ASP A 676 -26.99 7.84 25.51
C ASP A 676 -27.97 6.67 25.32
N ASP A 677 -28.95 6.80 24.42
CA ASP A 677 -30.07 5.88 24.24
C ASP A 677 -29.80 4.76 23.20
N TYR A 678 -28.55 4.50 22.85
CA TYR A 678 -28.17 3.43 21.92
C TYR A 678 -28.13 2.04 22.57
N ALA A 679 -28.32 0.97 21.79
CA ALA A 679 -28.25 -0.40 22.30
C ALA A 679 -26.89 -0.72 22.94
N ARG A 680 -26.89 -1.15 24.22
CA ARG A 680 -25.64 -1.56 24.93
C ARG A 680 -25.15 -2.95 24.53
N GLY A 681 -26.05 -3.78 24.02
CA GLY A 681 -25.75 -5.04 23.37
C GLY A 681 -26.84 -5.29 22.33
N TYR A 682 -26.51 -6.00 21.25
CA TYR A 682 -27.49 -6.37 20.23
C TYR A 682 -27.20 -7.75 19.63
N ASP A 683 -28.27 -8.44 19.24
CA ASP A 683 -28.27 -9.58 18.33
C ASP A 683 -29.18 -9.23 17.14
N ILE A 684 -28.72 -9.50 15.92
CA ILE A 684 -29.48 -9.32 14.68
C ILE A 684 -29.79 -10.67 14.09
N TYR A 685 -31.06 -10.90 13.78
CA TYR A 685 -31.57 -12.08 13.11
C TYR A 685 -32.27 -11.68 11.82
N VAL A 686 -32.33 -12.58 10.85
CA VAL A 686 -33.03 -12.36 9.58
C VAL A 686 -33.98 -13.52 9.29
N SER A 687 -35.06 -13.25 8.56
CA SER A 687 -36.06 -14.27 8.23
C SER A 687 -36.74 -14.01 6.89
N SER A 688 -37.12 -15.07 6.19
CA SER A 688 -37.94 -14.99 4.97
C SER A 688 -39.43 -14.89 5.27
N ASP A 689 -39.89 -15.44 6.39
CA ASP A 689 -41.31 -15.60 6.73
C ASP A 689 -41.79 -14.78 7.94
N GLY A 690 -40.85 -14.21 8.71
CA GLY A 690 -41.14 -13.38 9.88
C GLY A 690 -41.47 -14.17 11.13
N VAL A 691 -41.33 -15.50 11.09
CA VAL A 691 -41.60 -16.45 12.18
C VAL A 691 -40.32 -17.21 12.55
N ASN A 692 -39.59 -17.71 11.55
CA ASN A 692 -38.39 -18.53 11.72
C ASN A 692 -37.13 -17.70 11.45
N TYR A 693 -36.35 -17.41 12.50
CA TYR A 693 -35.21 -16.47 12.45
C TYR A 693 -33.82 -17.11 12.54
N GLY A 694 -33.72 -18.41 12.82
CA GLY A 694 -32.43 -19.09 12.96
C GLY A 694 -31.52 -18.49 14.05
N SER A 695 -30.21 -18.56 13.83
CA SER A 695 -29.19 -17.93 14.68
C SER A 695 -28.99 -16.46 14.32
N ALA A 696 -28.38 -15.69 15.23
CA ALA A 696 -28.01 -14.32 14.94
C ALA A 696 -26.99 -14.27 13.80
N VAL A 697 -27.19 -13.36 12.84
CA VAL A 697 -26.25 -13.06 11.76
C VAL A 697 -25.19 -12.04 12.18
N ALA A 698 -25.48 -11.27 13.23
CA ALA A 698 -24.53 -10.37 13.90
C ALA A 698 -24.86 -10.25 15.38
N SER A 699 -23.83 -10.13 16.21
CA SER A 699 -23.94 -9.84 17.65
C SER A 699 -22.86 -8.83 18.04
N GLY A 700 -23.14 -7.92 18.97
CA GLY A 700 -22.17 -6.91 19.38
C GLY A 700 -22.62 -6.01 20.53
N THR A 701 -21.77 -5.04 20.87
CA THR A 701 -22.03 -4.01 21.89
C THR A 701 -21.93 -2.63 21.27
N GLY A 702 -22.90 -1.75 21.54
CA GLY A 702 -22.80 -0.35 21.15
C GLY A 702 -21.90 0.45 22.10
N SER A 703 -21.11 1.38 21.55
CA SER A 703 -20.25 2.31 22.30
C SER A 703 -20.62 3.79 22.08
N GLY A 704 -21.64 4.07 21.26
CA GLY A 704 -22.07 5.42 20.94
C GLY A 704 -23.42 5.45 20.18
N PRO A 705 -23.95 6.65 19.89
CA PRO A 705 -25.28 6.84 19.31
C PRO A 705 -25.48 6.19 17.94
N ILE A 706 -24.40 5.95 17.19
CA ILE A 706 -24.45 5.23 15.92
C ILE A 706 -23.91 3.83 16.17
N VAL A 707 -24.74 2.81 15.95
CA VAL A 707 -24.36 1.41 16.06
C VAL A 707 -24.40 0.79 14.66
N ASP A 708 -23.21 0.44 14.17
CA ASP A 708 -23.01 -0.18 12.86
C ASP A 708 -22.81 -1.69 13.04
N ALA A 709 -23.69 -2.48 12.43
CA ALA A 709 -23.64 -3.93 12.49
C ALA A 709 -23.53 -4.50 11.07
N ALA A 710 -22.30 -4.84 10.68
CA ALA A 710 -22.01 -5.55 9.43
C ALA A 710 -22.00 -7.07 9.63
N PHE A 711 -22.39 -7.81 8.60
CA PHE A 711 -22.47 -9.27 8.60
C PHE A 711 -22.39 -9.82 7.16
N PRO A 712 -22.13 -11.12 6.95
CA PRO A 712 -22.16 -11.72 5.61
C PRO A 712 -23.48 -11.43 4.89
N VAL A 713 -23.44 -11.19 3.57
CA VAL A 713 -24.65 -10.88 2.77
C VAL A 713 -25.78 -11.88 3.07
N GLN A 714 -26.92 -11.36 3.50
CA GLN A 714 -28.15 -12.10 3.74
C GLN A 714 -29.16 -11.77 2.64
N SER A 715 -29.96 -12.77 2.24
CA SER A 715 -31.17 -12.56 1.44
C SER A 715 -32.38 -12.91 2.29
N ALA A 716 -33.11 -11.89 2.77
CA ALA A 716 -34.21 -12.06 3.70
C ALA A 716 -35.25 -10.94 3.57
N ARG A 717 -36.46 -11.15 4.09
CA ARG A 717 -37.54 -10.14 4.09
C ARG A 717 -37.63 -9.39 5.43
N TYR A 718 -37.36 -10.08 6.53
CA TYR A 718 -37.50 -9.57 7.87
C TYR A 718 -36.14 -9.45 8.54
N ILE A 719 -35.96 -8.38 9.31
CA ILE A 719 -34.82 -8.17 10.21
C ILE A 719 -35.38 -8.03 11.63
N LYS A 720 -34.87 -8.82 12.57
CA LYS A 720 -35.19 -8.71 13.99
C LYS A 720 -33.93 -8.33 14.77
N ILE A 721 -34.00 -7.22 15.49
CA ILE A 721 -32.91 -6.72 16.33
C ILE A 721 -33.35 -6.90 17.78
N VAL A 722 -32.55 -7.62 18.55
CA VAL A 722 -32.78 -7.85 19.98
C VAL A 722 -31.70 -7.09 20.73
N GLN A 723 -32.09 -6.14 21.58
CA GLN A 723 -31.17 -5.50 22.50
C GLN A 723 -30.87 -6.49 23.64
N THR A 724 -29.59 -6.63 24.00
CA THR A 724 -29.11 -7.63 24.96
C THR A 724 -28.44 -7.03 26.20
N GLY A 725 -28.27 -5.72 26.26
CA GLY A 725 -27.62 -5.00 27.36
C GLY A 725 -28.58 -4.47 28.43
N THR A 726 -28.05 -3.98 29.54
CA THR A 726 -28.84 -3.34 30.61
C THR A 726 -28.33 -1.91 30.86
N ALA A 727 -29.23 -0.93 30.93
CA ALA A 727 -28.89 0.45 31.28
C ALA A 727 -30.13 1.20 31.82
N SER A 728 -29.91 2.24 32.64
CA SER A 728 -30.98 3.13 33.10
C SER A 728 -31.54 4.04 32.00
N ASN A 729 -30.78 4.24 30.92
CA ASN A 729 -31.20 4.96 29.73
C ASN A 729 -32.22 4.14 28.92
N TRP A 730 -33.00 4.82 28.08
CA TRP A 730 -33.94 4.15 27.18
C TRP A 730 -33.24 3.65 25.94
N TRP A 731 -33.74 2.63 25.28
CA TRP A 731 -33.31 2.33 23.90
C TRP A 731 -34.15 3.13 22.92
N SER A 732 -33.51 3.98 22.11
CA SER A 732 -34.17 4.75 21.05
C SER A 732 -33.37 4.70 19.76
N ILE A 733 -34.07 4.81 18.64
CA ILE A 733 -33.47 4.89 17.30
C ILE A 733 -34.22 5.98 16.54
N ARG A 734 -33.49 6.95 16.01
CA ARG A 734 -34.02 8.00 15.14
C ARG A 734 -34.10 7.53 13.71
N GLU A 735 -33.03 6.90 13.21
CA GLU A 735 -33.00 6.36 11.85
C GLU A 735 -32.34 4.99 11.84
N LEU A 736 -32.96 4.04 11.13
CA LEU A 736 -32.39 2.74 10.82
C LEU A 736 -32.21 2.60 9.31
N ASN A 737 -30.97 2.34 8.88
CA ASN A 737 -30.65 2.12 7.47
C ASN A 737 -30.07 0.71 7.28
N VAL A 738 -30.44 0.06 6.19
CA VAL A 738 -29.93 -1.26 5.79
C VAL A 738 -29.17 -1.07 4.49
N TYR A 739 -27.99 -1.66 4.37
CA TYR A 739 -27.12 -1.45 3.22
C TYR A 739 -26.81 -2.75 2.49
N THR A 740 -26.57 -2.60 1.19
CA THR A 740 -26.01 -3.63 0.32
C THR A 740 -24.74 -3.10 -0.33
N ASN A 741 -23.75 -3.96 -0.57
CA ASN A 741 -22.65 -3.63 -1.47
C ASN A 741 -23.21 -3.29 -2.86
N GLY A 742 -22.87 -2.13 -3.41
CA GLY A 742 -23.50 -1.54 -4.58
C GLY A 742 -23.58 -2.45 -5.81
N ASN A 743 -24.77 -2.97 -6.09
CA ASN A 743 -25.35 -3.08 -7.42
C ASN A 743 -26.85 -3.34 -7.29
N GLY A 744 -27.67 -2.37 -7.68
CA GLY A 744 -29.10 -2.56 -7.85
C GLY A 744 -29.34 -3.47 -9.06
N GLY A 745 -29.50 -4.77 -8.81
CA GLY A 745 -29.82 -5.76 -9.83
C GLY A 745 -29.35 -7.14 -9.40
N ASN A 746 -30.27 -8.12 -9.43
CA ASN A 746 -30.02 -9.55 -9.21
C ASN A 746 -28.62 -9.98 -9.67
N ASN A 747 -27.84 -10.57 -8.75
CA ASN A 747 -26.92 -11.71 -8.95
C ASN A 747 -25.79 -11.70 -7.89
N GLY A 748 -25.99 -12.41 -6.79
CA GLY A 748 -24.87 -13.01 -6.04
C GLY A 748 -24.45 -14.28 -6.77
N GLY A 749 -23.15 -14.57 -6.85
CA GLY A 749 -22.63 -15.80 -7.45
C GLY A 749 -21.18 -15.76 -7.84
N GLY A 750 -20.31 -16.17 -6.93
CA GLY A 750 -18.94 -16.55 -7.28
C GLY A 750 -18.92 -17.55 -8.45
N THR A 751 -17.93 -17.39 -9.32
CA THR A 751 -17.68 -18.27 -10.48
C THR A 751 -16.96 -19.55 -10.05
N GLY A 752 -17.53 -20.29 -9.10
CA GLY A 752 -17.10 -21.68 -8.82
C GLY A 752 -17.03 -22.49 -10.12
N ALA A 753 -16.12 -23.47 -10.19
CA ALA A 753 -15.97 -24.33 -11.36
C ALA A 753 -17.11 -25.35 -11.42
N GLU A 754 -17.65 -25.62 -12.62
CA GLU A 754 -18.69 -26.64 -12.80
C GLU A 754 -18.13 -28.01 -12.42
N LEU A 755 -18.82 -28.73 -11.54
CA LEU A 755 -18.47 -30.09 -11.18
C LEU A 755 -18.75 -31.03 -12.35
N SER A 756 -17.86 -32.00 -12.54
CA SER A 756 -18.07 -33.06 -13.53
C SER A 756 -19.29 -33.90 -13.14
N ARG A 757 -20.24 -34.01 -14.06
CA ARG A 757 -21.48 -34.80 -13.91
C ARG A 757 -21.28 -36.29 -14.22
N SER A 758 -20.04 -36.70 -14.49
CA SER A 758 -19.71 -38.09 -14.84
C SER A 758 -20.08 -39.03 -13.70
N GLY A 759 -20.92 -40.02 -14.00
CA GLY A 759 -21.39 -41.02 -13.04
C GLY A 759 -22.56 -40.59 -12.16
N TRP A 760 -23.13 -39.40 -12.38
CA TRP A 760 -24.29 -38.94 -11.62
C TRP A 760 -25.58 -39.60 -12.10
N VAL A 761 -26.53 -39.80 -11.19
CA VAL A 761 -27.85 -40.38 -11.48
C VAL A 761 -28.94 -39.44 -11.00
N ALA A 762 -29.98 -39.26 -11.82
CA ALA A 762 -31.14 -38.44 -11.49
C ALA A 762 -32.41 -39.31 -11.31
N ALA A 763 -33.22 -38.96 -10.32
CA ALA A 763 -34.55 -39.50 -10.07
C ALA A 763 -35.56 -38.37 -9.90
N SER A 764 -36.82 -38.59 -10.25
CA SER A 764 -37.87 -37.57 -10.18
C SER A 764 -39.16 -38.12 -9.57
N SER A 765 -39.95 -37.21 -9.00
CA SER A 765 -41.31 -37.49 -8.53
C SER A 765 -42.23 -36.32 -8.91
N PRO A 766 -43.32 -36.53 -9.67
CA PRO A 766 -43.76 -37.80 -10.23
C PRO A 766 -42.81 -38.31 -11.33
N SER A 767 -42.84 -39.63 -11.56
CA SER A 767 -42.24 -40.21 -12.78
C SER A 767 -43.02 -39.73 -14.01
N SER A 768 -42.33 -39.33 -15.05
CA SER A 768 -42.90 -38.94 -16.34
C SER A 768 -42.40 -39.87 -17.46
N GLY A 769 -42.87 -39.63 -18.69
CA GLY A 769 -42.32 -40.32 -19.88
C GLY A 769 -40.93 -39.82 -20.30
N ASP A 770 -40.44 -38.71 -19.73
CA ASP A 770 -39.13 -38.15 -20.02
C ASP A 770 -38.05 -38.78 -19.12
N VAL A 771 -36.89 -39.08 -19.70
CA VAL A 771 -35.77 -39.72 -19.00
C VAL A 771 -35.05 -38.69 -18.12
N ALA A 772 -35.06 -38.90 -16.79
CA ALA A 772 -34.43 -37.99 -15.84
C ALA A 772 -32.92 -37.80 -16.08
N ALA A 773 -32.20 -38.78 -16.62
CA ALA A 773 -30.78 -38.65 -16.93
C ALA A 773 -30.47 -37.56 -17.99
N ASN A 774 -31.44 -37.16 -18.80
CA ASN A 774 -31.26 -36.14 -19.84
C ASN A 774 -30.90 -34.75 -19.29
N LEU A 775 -31.14 -34.46 -18.00
CA LEU A 775 -30.71 -33.20 -17.40
C LEU A 775 -29.21 -33.17 -17.03
N LEU A 776 -28.50 -34.29 -17.18
CA LEU A 776 -27.10 -34.47 -16.80
C LEU A 776 -26.17 -34.75 -17.99
N ASP A 777 -26.70 -34.80 -19.22
CA ASP A 777 -26.00 -35.36 -20.38
C ASP A 777 -25.15 -34.34 -21.16
N GLY A 778 -25.22 -33.04 -20.81
CA GLY A 778 -24.45 -32.00 -21.48
C GLY A 778 -25.09 -31.52 -22.78
N ASN A 779 -26.34 -31.92 -23.08
CA ASN A 779 -26.99 -31.70 -24.36
C ASN A 779 -28.29 -30.91 -24.21
N MET A 780 -28.25 -29.63 -24.56
CA MET A 780 -29.43 -28.75 -24.54
C MET A 780 -30.57 -29.20 -25.47
N ALA A 781 -30.39 -30.18 -26.36
CA ALA A 781 -31.47 -30.72 -27.19
C ALA A 781 -32.39 -31.70 -26.43
N THR A 782 -31.86 -32.41 -25.44
CA THR A 782 -32.60 -33.35 -24.57
C THR A 782 -33.11 -32.62 -23.33
N ARG A 783 -34.11 -33.21 -22.64
CA ARG A 783 -34.67 -32.65 -21.39
C ARG A 783 -35.28 -33.73 -20.52
N TRP A 784 -35.43 -33.42 -19.25
CA TRP A 784 -36.42 -34.01 -18.36
C TRP A 784 -37.59 -33.04 -18.15
N SER A 785 -38.80 -33.56 -17.94
CA SER A 785 -39.95 -32.78 -17.49
C SER A 785 -40.84 -33.58 -16.53
N THR A 786 -41.68 -32.88 -15.76
CA THR A 786 -42.67 -33.50 -14.88
C THR A 786 -43.80 -34.21 -15.62
N GLY A 787 -44.01 -33.94 -16.92
CA GLY A 787 -45.11 -34.49 -17.72
C GLY A 787 -46.52 -34.08 -17.25
N ALA A 788 -46.60 -33.13 -16.31
CA ALA A 788 -47.84 -32.65 -15.70
C ALA A 788 -47.66 -31.20 -15.26
N ALA A 789 -48.79 -30.49 -15.05
CA ALA A 789 -48.79 -29.13 -14.53
C ALA A 789 -48.00 -29.03 -13.21
N MET A 790 -47.30 -27.91 -13.02
CA MET A 790 -46.55 -27.62 -11.81
C MET A 790 -47.45 -27.59 -10.59
N ALA A 791 -47.12 -28.44 -9.62
CA ALA A 791 -47.79 -28.50 -8.33
C ALA A 791 -46.74 -28.60 -7.21
N PRO A 792 -46.95 -27.93 -6.06
CA PRO A 792 -46.01 -27.98 -4.95
C PRO A 792 -45.72 -29.42 -4.52
N GLY A 793 -44.45 -29.74 -4.30
CA GLY A 793 -43.99 -31.06 -3.88
C GLY A 793 -43.45 -31.95 -5.00
N GLN A 794 -43.56 -31.53 -6.27
CA GLN A 794 -42.80 -32.15 -7.36
C GLN A 794 -41.30 -31.99 -7.11
N SER A 795 -40.52 -33.04 -7.34
CA SER A 795 -39.10 -33.04 -6.95
C SER A 795 -38.18 -33.77 -7.91
N LEU A 796 -36.92 -33.36 -7.88
CA LEU A 796 -35.79 -33.98 -8.55
C LEU A 796 -34.70 -34.30 -7.52
N THR A 797 -34.14 -35.50 -7.57
CA THR A 797 -33.00 -35.92 -6.75
C THR A 797 -31.82 -36.30 -7.64
N ILE A 798 -30.64 -35.75 -7.36
CA ILE A 798 -29.36 -36.05 -8.00
C ILE A 798 -28.48 -36.81 -7.00
N ASP A 799 -28.03 -38.01 -7.36
CA ASP A 799 -26.93 -38.73 -6.70
C ASP A 799 -25.63 -38.43 -7.45
N MET A 800 -24.70 -37.75 -6.80
CA MET A 800 -23.40 -37.40 -7.40
C MET A 800 -22.36 -38.55 -7.29
N GLY A 801 -22.77 -39.73 -6.80
CA GLY A 801 -21.94 -40.93 -6.65
C GLY A 801 -20.98 -40.89 -5.45
N SER A 802 -20.58 -39.69 -5.02
CA SER A 802 -19.73 -39.42 -3.85
C SER A 802 -20.04 -38.05 -3.26
N SER A 803 -19.61 -37.79 -2.03
CA SER A 803 -19.77 -36.46 -1.41
C SER A 803 -18.92 -35.43 -2.17
N GLN A 804 -19.57 -34.36 -2.63
CA GLN A 804 -18.95 -33.24 -3.34
C GLN A 804 -19.08 -31.96 -2.51
N SER A 805 -18.13 -31.05 -2.68
CA SER A 805 -18.18 -29.69 -2.12
C SER A 805 -18.76 -28.72 -3.15
N PHE A 806 -19.85 -28.04 -2.82
CA PHE A 806 -20.52 -27.11 -3.73
C PHE A 806 -21.32 -26.01 -3.05
N SER A 807 -21.49 -24.89 -3.76
CA SER A 807 -22.13 -23.67 -3.27
C SER A 807 -23.20 -23.11 -4.21
N LYS A 808 -23.36 -23.69 -5.40
CA LYS A 808 -24.30 -23.21 -6.41
C LYS A 808 -24.84 -24.36 -7.26
N ILE A 809 -26.14 -24.33 -7.55
CA ILE A 809 -26.78 -25.13 -8.61
C ILE A 809 -27.46 -24.22 -9.64
N VAL A 810 -27.50 -24.69 -10.88
CA VAL A 810 -28.18 -24.04 -12.00
C VAL A 810 -29.09 -25.07 -12.66
N MET A 811 -30.37 -24.73 -12.78
CA MET A 811 -31.39 -25.48 -13.51
C MET A 811 -31.75 -24.71 -14.77
N ASP A 812 -31.28 -25.19 -15.91
CA ASP A 812 -31.47 -24.55 -17.20
C ASP A 812 -32.54 -25.29 -18.02
N SER A 813 -33.58 -24.56 -18.42
CA SER A 813 -34.70 -25.03 -19.26
C SER A 813 -34.75 -24.30 -20.61
N THR A 814 -33.68 -23.61 -21.02
CA THR A 814 -33.61 -22.80 -22.26
C THR A 814 -33.97 -23.64 -23.49
N GLY A 815 -35.05 -23.26 -24.18
CA GLY A 815 -35.70 -24.08 -25.21
C GLY A 815 -37.00 -24.75 -24.74
N SER A 816 -37.41 -24.49 -23.50
CA SER A 816 -38.72 -24.77 -22.89
C SER A 816 -39.01 -23.61 -21.93
N ASN A 817 -39.04 -22.39 -22.48
CA ASN A 817 -38.79 -21.14 -21.74
C ASN A 817 -39.80 -20.82 -20.64
N ASP A 818 -40.99 -21.41 -20.67
CA ASP A 818 -42.01 -21.21 -19.66
C ASP A 818 -42.05 -22.33 -18.60
N ASP A 819 -41.24 -23.39 -18.77
CA ASP A 819 -41.27 -24.61 -17.98
C ASP A 819 -40.26 -24.61 -16.81
N TYR A 820 -39.91 -23.44 -16.26
CA TYR A 820 -39.02 -23.32 -15.10
C TYR A 820 -39.75 -23.38 -13.76
N ALA A 821 -39.05 -23.75 -12.68
CA ALA A 821 -39.62 -23.79 -11.33
C ALA A 821 -40.10 -22.39 -10.89
N ARG A 822 -41.40 -22.24 -10.59
CA ARG A 822 -41.97 -20.96 -10.08
C ARG A 822 -41.66 -20.68 -8.62
N GLY A 823 -41.41 -21.72 -7.85
CA GLY A 823 -40.83 -21.70 -6.51
C GLY A 823 -39.98 -22.95 -6.35
N TYR A 824 -38.92 -22.90 -5.57
CA TYR A 824 -38.07 -24.06 -5.30
C TYR A 824 -37.49 -24.03 -3.88
N GLU A 825 -37.17 -25.22 -3.39
CA GLU A 825 -36.36 -25.48 -2.21
C GLU A 825 -35.28 -26.51 -2.57
N VAL A 826 -34.07 -26.31 -2.06
CA VAL A 826 -32.91 -27.19 -2.28
C VAL A 826 -32.57 -27.85 -0.96
N TYR A 827 -32.48 -29.16 -0.98
CA TYR A 827 -32.10 -30.01 0.15
C TYR A 827 -30.87 -30.82 -0.23
N VAL A 828 -30.09 -31.21 0.78
CA VAL A 828 -28.93 -32.09 0.57
C VAL A 828 -28.93 -33.25 1.55
N SER A 829 -28.26 -34.33 1.18
CA SER A 829 -28.12 -35.52 2.01
C SER A 829 -26.81 -36.26 1.75
N GLN A 830 -26.32 -36.99 2.75
CA GLN A 830 -25.18 -37.90 2.62
C GLN A 830 -25.63 -39.33 2.23
N ASP A 831 -26.84 -39.74 2.61
CA ASP A 831 -27.35 -41.11 2.48
C ASP A 831 -28.49 -41.26 1.46
N GLY A 832 -29.04 -40.14 0.97
CA GLY A 832 -30.14 -40.12 -0.01
C GLY A 832 -31.51 -40.41 0.59
N VAL A 833 -31.58 -40.64 1.90
CA VAL A 833 -32.81 -40.98 2.66
C VAL A 833 -33.16 -39.87 3.64
N THR A 834 -32.17 -39.39 4.39
CA THR A 834 -32.31 -38.37 5.43
C THR A 834 -31.94 -37.01 4.85
N TYR A 835 -32.94 -36.13 4.70
CA TYR A 835 -32.73 -34.74 4.27
C TYR A 835 -32.99 -33.81 5.46
N GLY A 836 -32.10 -32.83 5.65
CA GLY A 836 -32.26 -31.78 6.66
C GLY A 836 -33.25 -30.69 6.23
N SER A 837 -33.11 -29.50 6.80
CA SER A 837 -33.82 -28.30 6.28
C SER A 837 -33.31 -27.93 4.89
N ALA A 838 -34.11 -27.16 4.14
CA ALA A 838 -33.68 -26.59 2.87
C ALA A 838 -32.43 -25.72 3.09
N ILE A 839 -31.40 -25.92 2.27
CA ILE A 839 -30.17 -25.12 2.25
C ILE A 839 -30.29 -23.88 1.34
N ALA A 840 -31.29 -23.88 0.45
CA ALA A 840 -31.68 -22.71 -0.32
C ALA A 840 -33.17 -22.79 -0.68
N SER A 841 -33.81 -21.64 -0.86
CA SER A 841 -35.18 -21.54 -1.37
C SER A 841 -35.33 -20.27 -2.20
N GLY A 842 -36.18 -20.27 -3.20
CA GLY A 842 -36.40 -19.09 -4.03
C GLY A 842 -37.54 -19.23 -5.01
N THR A 843 -37.69 -18.23 -5.87
CA THR A 843 -38.63 -18.22 -7.01
C THR A 843 -37.84 -18.11 -8.30
N GLY A 844 -38.26 -18.84 -9.34
CA GLY A 844 -37.74 -18.62 -10.69
C GLY A 844 -38.53 -17.53 -11.42
N ASP A 845 -37.84 -16.75 -12.24
CA ASP A 845 -38.39 -15.69 -13.10
C ASP A 845 -38.07 -15.90 -14.59
N GLY A 846 -37.39 -17.00 -14.93
CA GLY A 846 -37.01 -17.33 -16.29
C GLY A 846 -36.41 -18.74 -16.43
N PRO A 847 -36.05 -19.15 -17.66
CA PRO A 847 -35.63 -20.52 -17.97
C PRO A 847 -34.37 -20.98 -17.26
N VAL A 848 -33.51 -20.07 -16.80
CA VAL A 848 -32.29 -20.40 -16.05
C VAL A 848 -32.50 -20.03 -14.59
N VAL A 849 -32.75 -21.03 -13.75
CA VAL A 849 -32.95 -20.85 -12.31
C VAL A 849 -31.66 -21.19 -11.57
N THR A 850 -31.08 -20.22 -10.89
CA THR A 850 -29.86 -20.40 -10.09
C THR A 850 -30.22 -20.39 -8.60
N ALA A 851 -29.72 -21.37 -7.85
CA ALA A 851 -29.78 -21.39 -6.39
C ALA A 851 -28.37 -21.40 -5.82
N GLN A 852 -28.10 -20.52 -4.87
CA GLN A 852 -26.80 -20.40 -4.21
C GLN A 852 -26.97 -20.46 -2.71
N PHE A 853 -25.95 -21.02 -2.06
CA PHE A 853 -25.94 -21.33 -0.64
C PHE A 853 -24.51 -21.41 -0.15
N SER A 854 -24.32 -21.42 1.18
CA SER A 854 -23.02 -21.65 1.78
C SER A 854 -22.42 -22.97 1.29
N GLN A 855 -21.10 -22.98 1.03
CA GLN A 855 -20.40 -24.16 0.57
C GLN A 855 -20.71 -25.37 1.46
N THR A 856 -21.24 -26.42 0.83
CA THR A 856 -21.81 -27.58 1.49
C THR A 856 -21.17 -28.85 0.94
N ASN A 857 -20.88 -29.80 1.82
CA ASN A 857 -20.41 -31.13 1.46
C ASN A 857 -21.57 -32.12 1.53
N ALA A 858 -21.97 -32.68 0.39
CA ALA A 858 -23.05 -33.67 0.31
C ALA A 858 -22.93 -34.56 -0.92
N ARG A 859 -23.54 -35.74 -0.88
CA ARG A 859 -23.62 -36.67 -2.03
C ARG A 859 -24.89 -36.49 -2.85
N TYR A 860 -26.00 -36.19 -2.19
CA TYR A 860 -27.32 -36.06 -2.81
C TYR A 860 -27.80 -34.62 -2.79
N ILE A 861 -28.39 -34.17 -3.89
CA ILE A 861 -29.11 -32.90 -4.01
C ILE A 861 -30.56 -33.21 -4.33
N LYS A 862 -31.51 -32.67 -3.57
CA LYS A 862 -32.94 -32.76 -3.87
C LYS A 862 -33.51 -31.36 -4.06
N VAL A 863 -34.08 -31.09 -5.23
CA VAL A 863 -34.83 -29.87 -5.50
C VAL A 863 -36.31 -30.17 -5.46
N VAL A 864 -37.06 -29.42 -4.67
CA VAL A 864 -38.52 -29.48 -4.59
C VAL A 864 -39.07 -28.21 -5.21
N GLN A 865 -39.89 -28.32 -6.25
CA GLN A 865 -40.65 -27.21 -6.80
C GLN A 865 -41.84 -26.92 -5.87
N THR A 866 -42.08 -25.64 -5.57
CA THR A 866 -43.09 -25.18 -4.60
C THR A 866 -44.18 -24.29 -5.19
N GLY A 867 -44.13 -24.00 -6.49
CA GLY A 867 -45.09 -23.14 -7.17
C GLY A 867 -46.27 -23.89 -7.80
N THR A 868 -47.33 -23.17 -8.17
CA THR A 868 -48.47 -23.73 -8.92
C THR A 868 -48.66 -22.97 -10.22
N VAL A 869 -48.59 -23.66 -11.37
CA VAL A 869 -48.87 -23.07 -12.70
C VAL A 869 -49.26 -24.17 -13.70
N SER A 870 -50.01 -23.81 -14.76
CA SER A 870 -50.44 -24.75 -15.80
C SER A 870 -49.31 -25.31 -16.66
N ASN A 871 -48.15 -24.67 -16.68
CA ASN A 871 -46.93 -25.12 -17.37
C ASN A 871 -46.32 -26.34 -16.66
N TRP A 872 -45.52 -27.11 -17.40
CA TRP A 872 -44.75 -28.22 -16.83
C TRP A 872 -43.47 -27.69 -16.19
N TRP A 873 -42.85 -28.45 -15.28
CA TRP A 873 -41.49 -28.15 -14.84
C TRP A 873 -40.52 -29.04 -15.61
N SER A 874 -39.59 -28.40 -16.32
CA SER A 874 -38.61 -29.04 -17.20
C SER A 874 -37.20 -28.55 -16.87
N ILE A 875 -36.21 -29.43 -17.05
CA ILE A 875 -34.79 -29.09 -16.95
C ILE A 875 -34.07 -29.79 -18.11
N ARG A 876 -33.33 -29.01 -18.88
CA ARG A 876 -32.44 -29.48 -19.95
C ARG A 876 -31.05 -29.74 -19.41
N GLU A 877 -30.54 -28.88 -18.54
CA GLU A 877 -29.22 -29.04 -17.93
C GLU A 877 -29.27 -28.65 -16.44
N PHE A 878 -28.81 -29.55 -15.57
CA PHE A 878 -28.61 -29.31 -14.15
C PHE A 878 -27.11 -29.26 -13.85
N LYS A 879 -26.62 -28.10 -13.44
CA LYS A 879 -25.19 -27.85 -13.20
C LYS A 879 -24.96 -27.54 -11.74
N VAL A 880 -23.83 -27.97 -11.19
CA VAL A 880 -23.43 -27.72 -9.80
C VAL A 880 -22.03 -27.14 -9.83
N TYR A 881 -21.73 -26.20 -8.95
CA TYR A 881 -20.46 -25.50 -8.94
C TYR A 881 -19.87 -25.49 -7.53
N ASN A 882 -18.55 -25.70 -7.43
CA ASN A 882 -17.83 -25.68 -6.16
C ASN A 882 -17.80 -24.30 -5.49
#